data_AF-A0A069DAZ2-F1
#
_entry.id   AF-A0A069DAZ2-F1
#
_cell.length_a   1.000
_cell.length_b   1.000
_cell.length_c   1.000
_cell.angle_alpha   90.00
_cell.angle_beta   90.00
_cell.angle_gamma   90.00
#
_symmetry.space_group_name_H-M   'P 1'
#
loop_
_entity.id
_entity.type
_entity.pdbx_description
1 polymer ?
#
loop_
_entity_poly.entity_id
_entity_poly.type
_entity_poly.pdbx_seq_one_letter_code
_entity_poly.pdbx_strand_id
1 'polypeptide(L)'
;MNQDVFVTNRQPEPIVYIEDLEAYNEKEGLALSKEEMDYLKKMENDLGRKLTDSEVFGFAQINSEHCRHKIFGGTFVIDGVEMESSLFQMIKKTTQENPNKILSAYKDNVAFAEGPVVEQFAPADHSKPDYFIIKDIKTVISLKAETHNFPTTVEPFNGASTGTGGEIRDRMGGGKGSWPIAGTAVYMTSYPRTEEGREWEEILPVRKWLYQTPEQILIKASNGASDFGNKFGQPLICGSVLTFEHTENNEVYGYDKVIMLAGGVGYGTQRDCLKGHPEAGNKVVVIGGDNYRIGLGGGSVSSVDTGRYSSGIELNAVQRANAEMQKRANNVVRALCEEEENPIVSIHDHGSAGHVNCLSELVEECGGVIEMDKLPIGDKTLSAKEIIANESQERMGLLIKEEAIEHVRKIAERERAPMYVVGETTGDQRFAFQQADGVRPFDLAVEQMFGSSPKTYMIDKTVERHYDNPTYDVANLHEYLTQVLQLEAVACKDWLTNKVDRSVTGKVARQQCQGEIQLPLSDCGVVALDYRGEKGIATSIGHAPQAALADPAAGSVLSVAESLTNLVWAPLAEGLDSVSLSANWMWPCRSQEGEDARLYTAVKALSDFCCALQINVPTGKDSLSMTQKYPDGSKVISPGTVIVSAGGEVSDVKKVVSPVMVNDDKSSFYHIDFSFDTFKLGGSAFAQSLGKVGDDVPTVQEAEYFRDAFLAVQALINKGLIMAGHDISAGGLITTLLEMCFANVEGGMEISLNKLKEEDIVKILFAENPGIVIQVKDKHKDEISKLLEDAGVGFVKIGKPTDERHILVTKGEATYQFGIDYMRDVWYSSSYLLDRKQSMNGCAKKRFENFRMQPIETVFAPSFKGKFSQYGIDPDRRTPNGTRAAIIREKGTNGEREMAYSLYLAGFDVKDVTMTDLISGRETLEDVSMVVYCGGFSNSDVLGSAKGWAGGFLFNEKAKAALDNFYAREDTLSLGICNGCQLMMELGLINPEHEKKGKMLHNDSHKFESTFVGVTIPTNRSVMFGSLSGSKLGIWVAHGEGKFSLPYEEDKYNVVAKYSYDEYPGNPNGSDYSVAALASADGRHLAMMPHLERAIFPWQNAYYPANRVMGDQVTPWIEAFVNARNWIETRKK
;
A
#
# COMPACT_ATOMS: atom_id res chain seq x y z
N MET A 1 36.04 6.11 -11.24
CA MET A 1 35.76 5.11 -12.30
C MET A 1 35.70 5.86 -13.63
N ASN A 2 36.28 5.33 -14.71
CA ASN A 2 36.19 5.87 -16.07
C ASN A 2 35.21 5.04 -16.93
N GLN A 3 34.97 5.43 -18.20
CA GLN A 3 34.04 4.74 -19.10
C GLN A 3 34.42 3.27 -19.38
N ASP A 4 35.70 2.90 -19.22
CA ASP A 4 36.19 1.53 -19.44
C ASP A 4 35.53 0.51 -18.49
N VAL A 5 35.00 0.95 -17.33
CA VAL A 5 34.28 0.08 -16.38
C VAL A 5 32.96 -0.44 -16.97
N PHE A 6 32.39 0.23 -17.98
CA PHE A 6 31.19 -0.22 -18.70
C PHE A 6 31.50 -1.05 -19.94
N VAL A 7 32.77 -1.21 -20.31
CA VAL A 7 33.18 -2.04 -21.45
C VAL A 7 33.36 -3.47 -20.96
N THR A 8 32.41 -4.35 -21.32
CA THR A 8 32.51 -5.78 -21.04
C THR A 8 32.91 -6.56 -22.30
N ASN A 9 33.91 -7.42 -22.16
CA ASN A 9 34.32 -8.37 -23.22
C ASN A 9 33.56 -9.71 -23.10
N ARG A 10 32.64 -9.85 -22.14
CA ARG A 10 31.87 -11.07 -21.94
C ARG A 10 30.92 -11.26 -23.12
N GLN A 11 30.92 -12.46 -23.70
CA GLN A 11 29.95 -12.86 -24.71
C GLN A 11 28.84 -13.70 -24.06
N PRO A 12 27.63 -13.72 -24.64
CA PRO A 12 26.58 -14.67 -24.25
C PRO A 12 27.12 -16.10 -24.21
N GLU A 13 26.80 -16.81 -23.13
CA GLU A 13 27.11 -18.25 -23.06
C GLU A 13 26.27 -19.01 -24.10
N PRO A 14 26.85 -20.00 -24.79
CA PRO A 14 26.11 -20.79 -25.77
C PRO A 14 25.03 -21.64 -25.10
N ILE A 15 24.01 -22.03 -25.86
CA ILE A 15 22.98 -22.96 -25.39
C ILE A 15 23.65 -24.30 -25.01
N VAL A 16 23.31 -24.80 -23.82
CA VAL A 16 23.84 -26.07 -23.32
C VAL A 16 22.76 -27.14 -23.43
N TYR A 17 23.12 -28.30 -24.00
CA TYR A 17 22.28 -29.49 -23.98
C TYR A 17 22.66 -30.34 -22.76
N ILE A 18 21.68 -30.75 -21.96
CA ILE A 18 21.93 -31.38 -20.67
C ILE A 18 22.28 -32.86 -20.86
N GLU A 19 23.54 -33.19 -20.57
CA GLU A 19 24.02 -34.59 -20.60
C GLU A 19 23.70 -35.34 -19.30
N ASP A 20 23.85 -34.65 -18.16
CA ASP A 20 23.64 -35.17 -16.81
C ASP A 20 22.72 -34.21 -16.03
N LEU A 21 21.47 -34.63 -15.83
CA LEU A 21 20.43 -33.84 -15.21
C LEU A 21 20.65 -33.65 -13.70
N GLU A 22 21.12 -34.71 -13.01
CA GLU A 22 21.42 -34.63 -11.58
C GLU A 22 22.55 -33.63 -11.30
N ALA A 23 23.62 -33.67 -12.08
CA ALA A 23 24.74 -32.74 -11.93
C ALA A 23 24.33 -31.29 -12.23
N TYR A 24 23.46 -31.07 -13.22
CA TYR A 24 22.94 -29.75 -13.56
C TYR A 24 22.01 -29.19 -12.47
N ASN A 25 21.10 -30.03 -11.94
CA ASN A 25 20.19 -29.66 -10.84
C ASN A 25 20.94 -29.16 -9.60
N GLU A 26 21.99 -29.88 -9.17
CA GLU A 26 22.83 -29.49 -8.03
C GLU A 26 23.63 -28.21 -8.33
N LYS A 27 24.24 -28.12 -9.53
CA LYS A 27 25.07 -26.97 -9.91
C LYS A 27 24.28 -25.66 -9.96
N GLU A 28 23.09 -25.68 -10.55
CA GLU A 28 22.25 -24.48 -10.72
C GLU A 28 21.27 -24.26 -9.56
N GLY A 29 21.21 -25.18 -8.59
CA GLY A 29 20.34 -25.08 -7.43
C GLY A 29 18.84 -25.13 -7.79
N LEU A 30 18.46 -25.95 -8.77
CA LEU A 30 17.08 -25.98 -9.30
C LEU A 30 16.06 -26.59 -8.33
N ALA A 31 16.54 -27.34 -7.34
CA ALA A 31 15.74 -28.00 -6.31
C ALA A 31 14.68 -28.99 -6.88
N LEU A 32 14.98 -29.62 -8.02
CA LEU A 32 14.11 -30.63 -8.63
C LEU A 32 14.03 -31.89 -7.76
N SER A 33 12.81 -32.42 -7.61
CA SER A 33 12.56 -33.72 -6.98
C SER A 33 13.04 -34.88 -7.86
N LYS A 34 13.16 -36.08 -7.28
CA LYS A 34 13.51 -37.28 -8.05
C LYS A 34 12.48 -37.57 -9.14
N GLU A 35 11.20 -37.42 -8.82
CA GLU A 35 10.10 -37.65 -9.75
C GLU A 35 10.07 -36.60 -10.87
N GLU A 36 10.37 -35.34 -10.58
CA GLU A 36 10.50 -34.28 -11.60
C GLU A 36 11.68 -34.57 -12.53
N MET A 37 12.80 -35.04 -12.00
CA MET A 37 13.93 -35.49 -12.81
C MET A 37 13.57 -36.72 -13.68
N ASP A 38 12.82 -37.68 -13.14
CA ASP A 38 12.34 -38.84 -13.89
C ASP A 38 11.35 -38.42 -15.00
N TYR A 39 10.50 -37.43 -14.75
CA TYR A 39 9.62 -36.83 -15.77
C TYR A 39 10.42 -36.17 -16.89
N LEU A 40 11.41 -35.34 -16.56
CA LEU A 40 12.27 -34.68 -17.56
C LEU A 40 13.05 -35.71 -18.39
N LYS A 41 13.54 -36.79 -17.78
CA LYS A 41 14.18 -37.90 -18.51
C LYS A 41 13.22 -38.63 -19.44
N LYS A 42 11.96 -38.81 -19.03
CA LYS A 42 10.92 -39.36 -19.92
C LYS A 42 10.65 -38.41 -21.08
N MET A 43 10.54 -37.11 -20.82
CA MET A 43 10.33 -36.08 -21.83
C MET A 43 11.47 -36.04 -22.87
N GLU A 44 12.73 -36.19 -22.45
CA GLU A 44 13.87 -36.36 -23.39
C GLU A 44 13.66 -37.52 -24.36
N ASN A 45 13.21 -38.66 -23.85
CA ASN A 45 12.97 -39.85 -24.66
C ASN A 45 11.80 -39.64 -25.63
N ASP A 46 10.71 -39.02 -25.17
CA ASP A 46 9.51 -38.76 -25.97
C ASP A 46 9.80 -37.74 -27.10
N LEU A 47 10.65 -36.74 -26.83
CA LEU A 47 11.08 -35.74 -27.82
C LEU A 47 12.15 -36.27 -28.79
N GLY A 48 12.83 -37.36 -28.46
CA GLY A 48 13.94 -37.91 -29.25
C GLY A 48 15.18 -37.00 -29.30
N ARG A 49 15.32 -36.07 -28.34
CA ARG A 49 16.46 -35.14 -28.21
C ARG A 49 16.75 -34.81 -26.76
N LYS A 50 17.96 -34.33 -26.50
CA LYS A 50 18.33 -33.74 -25.21
C LYS A 50 17.57 -32.45 -24.94
N LEU A 51 17.28 -32.18 -23.66
CA LEU A 51 16.75 -30.90 -23.23
C LEU A 51 17.84 -29.85 -23.16
N THR A 52 17.47 -28.60 -23.38
CA THR A 52 18.38 -27.46 -23.20
C THR A 52 18.41 -27.01 -21.75
N ASP A 53 19.44 -26.25 -21.39
CA ASP A 53 19.54 -25.53 -20.13
C ASP A 53 18.36 -24.59 -19.87
N SER A 54 17.84 -23.96 -20.93
CA SER A 54 16.68 -23.07 -20.88
C SER A 54 15.38 -23.82 -20.59
N GLU A 55 15.21 -25.02 -21.15
CA GLU A 55 14.05 -25.89 -20.91
C GLU A 55 14.05 -26.44 -19.48
N VAL A 56 15.17 -26.97 -19.03
CA VAL A 56 15.29 -27.53 -17.67
C VAL A 56 15.19 -26.43 -16.61
N PHE A 57 15.86 -25.28 -16.82
CA PHE A 57 15.76 -24.15 -15.89
C PHE A 57 14.35 -23.57 -15.87
N GLY A 58 13.74 -23.35 -17.04
CA GLY A 58 12.36 -22.87 -17.16
C GLY A 58 11.37 -23.79 -16.46
N PHE A 59 11.47 -25.11 -16.72
CA PHE A 59 10.66 -26.13 -16.06
C PHE A 59 10.80 -26.10 -14.54
N ALA A 60 12.02 -25.95 -14.02
CA ALA A 60 12.26 -25.91 -12.58
C ALA A 60 11.63 -24.69 -11.91
N GLN A 61 11.67 -23.52 -12.56
CA GLN A 61 11.09 -22.31 -12.00
C GLN A 61 9.55 -22.35 -12.02
N ILE A 62 8.93 -22.72 -13.14
CA ILE A 62 7.46 -22.78 -13.26
C ILE A 62 6.85 -23.89 -12.39
N ASN A 63 7.61 -24.95 -12.08
CA ASN A 63 7.17 -26.03 -11.18
C ASN A 63 7.76 -25.91 -9.77
N SER A 64 8.28 -24.75 -9.36
CA SER A 64 8.73 -24.52 -7.98
C SER A 64 7.56 -24.53 -6.98
N GLU A 65 7.84 -24.67 -5.68
CA GLU A 65 6.80 -24.57 -4.64
C GLU A 65 6.09 -23.20 -4.71
N HIS A 66 6.85 -22.13 -4.88
CA HIS A 66 6.36 -20.77 -5.00
C HIS A 66 5.37 -20.56 -6.17
N CYS A 67 5.53 -21.28 -7.28
CA CYS A 67 4.64 -21.14 -8.46
C CYS A 67 3.47 -22.14 -8.47
N ARG A 68 3.62 -23.32 -7.84
CA ARG A 68 2.60 -24.40 -7.90
C ARG A 68 1.84 -24.62 -6.61
N HIS A 69 2.25 -24.01 -5.49
CA HIS A 69 1.59 -24.16 -4.20
C HIS A 69 1.39 -25.64 -3.81
N LYS A 70 2.43 -26.48 -3.97
CA LYS A 70 2.27 -27.94 -3.90
C LYS A 70 1.88 -28.41 -2.50
N ILE A 71 2.32 -27.73 -1.44
CA ILE A 71 1.89 -28.01 -0.07
C ILE A 71 0.41 -27.66 0.10
N PHE A 72 -0.04 -26.50 -0.38
CA PHE A 72 -1.44 -26.07 -0.29
C PHE A 72 -2.40 -26.96 -1.09
N GLY A 73 -1.94 -27.47 -2.25
CA GLY A 73 -2.61 -28.48 -3.05
C GLY A 73 -2.38 -29.93 -2.58
N GLY A 74 -1.53 -30.13 -1.58
CA GLY A 74 -1.07 -31.43 -1.12
C GLY A 74 -2.07 -32.20 -0.26
N THR A 75 -1.72 -33.45 0.04
CA THR A 75 -2.47 -34.35 0.94
C THR A 75 -1.79 -34.39 2.31
N PHE A 76 -2.55 -34.07 3.34
CA PHE A 76 -2.08 -34.14 4.72
C PHE A 76 -2.43 -35.50 5.33
N VAL A 77 -1.48 -36.11 6.01
CA VAL A 77 -1.66 -37.30 6.83
C VAL A 77 -1.22 -36.96 8.24
N ILE A 78 -2.19 -36.75 9.13
CA ILE A 78 -1.95 -36.32 10.51
C ILE A 78 -2.35 -37.47 11.43
N ASP A 79 -1.46 -37.86 12.33
CA ASP A 79 -1.67 -38.98 13.25
C ASP A 79 -2.05 -40.31 12.54
N GLY A 80 -1.52 -40.50 11.33
CA GLY A 80 -1.78 -41.65 10.48
C GLY A 80 -3.12 -41.61 9.74
N VAL A 81 -3.87 -40.52 9.82
CA VAL A 81 -5.16 -40.32 9.13
C VAL A 81 -4.98 -39.37 7.95
N GLU A 82 -5.33 -39.82 6.74
CA GLU A 82 -5.40 -38.93 5.57
C GLU A 82 -6.57 -37.94 5.74
N MET A 83 -6.26 -36.66 5.68
CA MET A 83 -7.24 -35.58 5.84
C MET A 83 -8.08 -35.41 4.57
N GLU A 84 -9.36 -35.11 4.73
CA GLU A 84 -10.35 -35.11 3.63
C GLU A 84 -10.09 -34.04 2.56
N SER A 85 -9.68 -32.84 2.99
CA SER A 85 -9.47 -31.69 2.10
C SER A 85 -8.03 -31.19 2.17
N SER A 86 -7.50 -30.73 1.04
CA SER A 86 -6.27 -29.93 1.01
C SER A 86 -6.51 -28.55 1.61
N LEU A 87 -5.42 -27.83 1.94
CA LEU A 87 -5.53 -26.46 2.46
C LEU A 87 -6.24 -25.54 1.46
N PHE A 88 -5.93 -25.68 0.17
CA PHE A 88 -6.55 -24.87 -0.88
C PHE A 88 -8.04 -25.18 -1.07
N GLN A 89 -8.46 -26.43 -0.90
CA GLN A 89 -9.88 -26.80 -0.91
C GLN A 89 -10.64 -26.17 0.25
N MET A 90 -10.05 -26.13 1.46
CA MET A 90 -10.65 -25.45 2.61
C MET A 90 -10.80 -23.94 2.38
N ILE A 91 -9.82 -23.28 1.76
CA ILE A 91 -9.96 -21.85 1.42
C ILE A 91 -11.04 -21.65 0.34
N LYS A 92 -11.06 -22.46 -0.72
CA LYS A 92 -12.06 -22.39 -1.80
C LYS A 92 -13.49 -22.63 -1.30
N LYS A 93 -13.67 -23.46 -0.27
CA LYS A 93 -14.95 -23.71 0.39
C LYS A 93 -15.63 -22.41 0.82
N THR A 94 -14.87 -21.45 1.36
CA THR A 94 -15.41 -20.16 1.85
C THR A 94 -16.16 -19.40 0.75
N THR A 95 -15.57 -19.28 -0.44
CA THR A 95 -16.19 -18.62 -1.60
C THR A 95 -17.24 -19.49 -2.26
N GLN A 96 -17.13 -20.83 -2.19
CA GLN A 96 -18.14 -21.74 -2.72
C GLN A 96 -19.45 -21.66 -1.92
N GLU A 97 -19.36 -21.59 -0.58
CA GLU A 97 -20.52 -21.49 0.30
C GLU A 97 -21.07 -20.06 0.38
N ASN A 98 -20.19 -19.06 0.40
CA ASN A 98 -20.55 -17.65 0.57
C ASN A 98 -19.99 -16.76 -0.56
N PRO A 99 -20.44 -16.97 -1.82
CA PRO A 99 -19.89 -16.24 -2.97
C PRO A 99 -20.17 -14.74 -2.92
N ASN A 100 -21.21 -14.29 -2.21
CA ASN A 100 -21.63 -12.90 -2.11
C ASN A 100 -21.61 -12.21 -3.49
N LYS A 101 -20.81 -11.15 -3.65
CA LYS A 101 -20.65 -10.39 -4.90
C LYS A 101 -19.43 -10.80 -5.74
N ILE A 102 -18.77 -11.92 -5.45
CA ILE A 102 -17.58 -12.36 -6.19
C ILE A 102 -17.93 -12.69 -7.65
N LEU A 103 -17.20 -12.06 -8.57
CA LEU A 103 -17.29 -12.30 -10.02
C LEU A 103 -16.12 -13.15 -10.54
N SER A 104 -14.93 -13.02 -9.93
CA SER A 104 -13.73 -13.78 -10.28
C SER A 104 -12.91 -14.10 -9.03
N ALA A 105 -12.51 -15.38 -8.89
CA ALA A 105 -11.64 -15.86 -7.82
C ALA A 105 -10.86 -17.09 -8.29
N TYR A 106 -9.62 -17.24 -7.81
CA TYR A 106 -8.75 -18.41 -8.05
C TYR A 106 -8.42 -18.74 -9.51
N LYS A 107 -8.59 -17.79 -10.44
CA LYS A 107 -8.37 -17.97 -11.88
C LYS A 107 -7.62 -16.80 -12.52
N ASP A 108 -7.12 -15.88 -11.70
CA ASP A 108 -6.47 -14.64 -12.12
C ASP A 108 -5.56 -14.13 -11.01
N ASN A 109 -4.75 -13.12 -11.30
CA ASN A 109 -3.80 -12.50 -10.37
C ASN A 109 -4.49 -11.83 -9.19
N VAL A 110 -5.76 -11.43 -9.36
CA VAL A 110 -6.58 -10.80 -8.33
C VAL A 110 -8.00 -11.38 -8.34
N ALA A 111 -8.67 -11.30 -7.19
CA ALA A 111 -10.10 -11.52 -7.12
C ALA A 111 -10.87 -10.23 -7.39
N PHE A 112 -12.05 -10.37 -8.00
CA PHE A 112 -12.98 -9.27 -8.23
C PHE A 112 -14.32 -9.53 -7.55
N ALA A 113 -14.79 -8.56 -6.79
CA ALA A 113 -16.18 -8.43 -6.38
C ALA A 113 -16.88 -7.35 -7.21
N GLU A 114 -18.19 -7.50 -7.42
CA GLU A 114 -19.02 -6.46 -8.01
C GLU A 114 -18.90 -5.15 -7.19
N GLY A 115 -18.68 -4.04 -7.88
CA GLY A 115 -18.61 -2.71 -7.29
C GLY A 115 -19.75 -1.80 -7.76
N PRO A 116 -19.81 -0.57 -7.24
CA PRO A 116 -20.86 0.38 -7.56
C PRO A 116 -20.69 1.01 -8.95
N VAL A 117 -21.69 1.79 -9.36
CA VAL A 117 -21.56 2.71 -10.49
C VAL A 117 -20.88 3.99 -10.02
N VAL A 118 -19.87 4.46 -10.75
CA VAL A 118 -19.09 5.65 -10.39
C VAL A 118 -18.78 6.53 -11.60
N GLU A 119 -18.33 7.75 -11.34
CA GLU A 119 -17.86 8.67 -12.39
C GLU A 119 -16.41 8.38 -12.79
N GLN A 120 -16.21 7.96 -14.04
CA GLN A 120 -14.90 7.93 -14.68
C GLN A 120 -14.60 9.30 -15.27
N PHE A 121 -13.56 9.97 -14.74
CA PHE A 121 -13.04 11.23 -15.25
C PHE A 121 -11.71 11.00 -15.98
N ALA A 122 -11.73 11.05 -17.31
CA ALA A 122 -10.62 10.66 -18.19
C ALA A 122 -10.59 11.49 -19.49
N PRO A 123 -9.43 11.63 -20.16
CA PRO A 123 -9.35 12.18 -21.51
C PRO A 123 -10.27 11.45 -22.49
N ALA A 124 -10.88 12.18 -23.42
CA ALA A 124 -11.75 11.58 -24.44
C ALA A 124 -10.99 10.68 -25.43
N ASP A 125 -9.71 10.98 -25.69
CA ASP A 125 -8.80 10.20 -26.52
C ASP A 125 -7.41 10.21 -25.88
N HIS A 126 -6.89 9.04 -25.53
CA HIS A 126 -5.60 8.91 -24.86
C HIS A 126 -4.40 9.03 -25.80
N SER A 127 -4.61 8.92 -27.11
CA SER A 127 -3.55 8.90 -28.13
C SER A 127 -3.09 10.30 -28.56
N LYS A 128 -3.77 11.35 -28.10
CA LYS A 128 -3.53 12.75 -28.48
C LYS A 128 -3.85 13.69 -27.32
N PRO A 129 -3.47 14.98 -27.38
CA PRO A 129 -3.90 15.93 -26.36
C PRO A 129 -5.40 16.22 -26.54
N ASP A 130 -6.22 15.72 -25.63
CA ASP A 130 -7.68 15.85 -25.67
C ASP A 130 -8.24 16.23 -24.30
N TYR A 131 -9.52 16.61 -24.26
CA TYR A 131 -10.20 17.09 -23.07
C TYR A 131 -10.68 15.96 -22.17
N PHE A 132 -10.63 16.18 -20.86
CA PHE A 132 -11.26 15.29 -19.90
C PHE A 132 -12.80 15.35 -20.02
N ILE A 133 -13.42 14.17 -19.97
CA ILE A 133 -14.86 13.96 -19.98
C ILE A 133 -15.26 13.06 -18.81
N ILE A 134 -16.56 13.03 -18.51
CA ILE A 134 -17.13 12.13 -17.50
C ILE A 134 -17.99 11.07 -18.18
N LYS A 135 -17.80 9.82 -17.78
CA LYS A 135 -18.65 8.68 -18.13
C LYS A 135 -19.04 7.94 -16.87
N ASP A 136 -20.27 7.44 -16.82
CA ASP A 136 -20.69 6.56 -15.73
C ASP A 136 -20.30 5.13 -16.09
N ILE A 137 -19.59 4.44 -15.19
CA ILE A 137 -19.13 3.06 -15.42
C ILE A 137 -19.57 2.14 -14.28
N LYS A 138 -19.90 0.89 -14.62
CA LYS A 138 -20.03 -0.18 -13.62
C LYS A 138 -18.64 -0.66 -13.24
N THR A 139 -18.38 -0.78 -11.94
CA THR A 139 -17.05 -1.15 -11.45
C THR A 139 -17.01 -2.56 -10.87
N VAL A 140 -15.79 -3.05 -10.71
CA VAL A 140 -15.44 -4.15 -9.81
C VAL A 140 -14.38 -3.64 -8.84
N ILE A 141 -14.36 -4.19 -7.63
CA ILE A 141 -13.34 -3.91 -6.63
C ILE A 141 -12.44 -5.14 -6.46
N SER A 142 -11.16 -4.91 -6.19
CA SER A 142 -10.18 -5.97 -5.97
C SER A 142 -9.41 -5.76 -4.68
N LEU A 143 -8.96 -6.89 -4.12
CA LEU A 143 -8.06 -6.98 -2.99
C LEU A 143 -6.95 -7.95 -3.40
N LYS A 144 -5.70 -7.63 -3.09
CA LYS A 144 -4.56 -8.53 -3.28
C LYS A 144 -3.50 -8.22 -2.24
N ALA A 145 -2.78 -9.26 -1.84
CA ALA A 145 -1.60 -9.16 -1.01
C ALA A 145 -0.60 -10.24 -1.44
N GLU A 146 0.68 -9.91 -1.25
CA GLU A 146 1.85 -10.60 -1.74
C GLU A 146 2.95 -10.52 -0.67
N THR A 147 3.87 -11.47 -0.66
CA THR A 147 4.99 -11.45 0.29
C THR A 147 6.33 -11.53 -0.41
N HIS A 148 7.34 -10.93 0.22
CA HIS A 148 8.67 -10.80 -0.36
C HIS A 148 9.77 -11.02 0.69
N ASN A 149 9.60 -12.10 1.45
CA ASN A 149 10.29 -12.41 2.70
C ASN A 149 11.80 -12.63 2.53
N PHE A 150 12.20 -13.58 1.67
CA PHE A 150 13.62 -13.91 1.46
C PHE A 150 14.42 -12.75 0.87
N PRO A 151 14.01 -12.10 -0.25
CA PRO A 151 14.77 -10.99 -0.80
C PRO A 151 14.89 -9.83 0.18
N THR A 152 13.85 -9.56 0.97
CA THR A 152 13.90 -8.52 2.02
C THR A 152 14.84 -8.88 3.16
N THR A 153 14.99 -10.17 3.49
CA THR A 153 15.96 -10.63 4.49
C THR A 153 17.41 -10.36 4.04
N VAL A 154 17.69 -10.51 2.74
CA VAL A 154 19.04 -10.35 2.16
C VAL A 154 19.36 -8.88 1.85
N GLU A 155 18.50 -8.22 1.08
CA GLU A 155 18.62 -6.80 0.67
C GLU A 155 17.26 -6.10 0.86
N PRO A 156 17.03 -5.48 2.03
CA PRO A 156 15.68 -5.08 2.41
C PRO A 156 15.06 -3.97 1.56
N PHE A 157 15.87 -3.04 1.03
CA PHE A 157 15.32 -1.91 0.28
C PHE A 157 14.68 -2.37 -1.02
N ASN A 158 15.45 -3.00 -1.91
CA ASN A 158 14.91 -3.48 -3.18
C ASN A 158 13.97 -4.66 -2.95
N GLY A 159 14.20 -5.52 -1.95
CA GLY A 159 13.25 -6.57 -1.59
C GLY A 159 11.85 -6.03 -1.33
N ALA A 160 11.73 -4.98 -0.52
CA ALA A 160 10.42 -4.36 -0.24
C ALA A 160 9.88 -3.53 -1.42
N SER A 161 10.75 -2.82 -2.15
CA SER A 161 10.36 -2.06 -3.34
C SER A 161 9.76 -2.96 -4.42
N THR A 162 10.38 -4.11 -4.71
CA THR A 162 9.89 -5.04 -5.73
C THR A 162 8.73 -5.89 -5.23
N GLY A 163 8.61 -6.15 -3.93
CA GLY A 163 7.37 -6.69 -3.35
C GLY A 163 6.18 -5.76 -3.62
N THR A 164 6.36 -4.46 -3.37
CA THR A 164 5.35 -3.43 -3.68
C THR A 164 5.09 -3.34 -5.20
N GLY A 165 6.15 -3.34 -6.01
CA GLY A 165 6.03 -3.29 -7.46
C GLY A 165 5.31 -4.50 -8.04
N GLY A 166 5.63 -5.72 -7.59
CA GLY A 166 4.99 -6.96 -8.01
C GLY A 166 3.50 -6.97 -7.71
N GLU A 167 3.11 -6.63 -6.49
CA GLU A 167 1.70 -6.57 -6.09
C GLU A 167 0.90 -5.53 -6.92
N ILE A 168 1.50 -4.37 -7.20
CA ILE A 168 0.88 -3.37 -8.09
C ILE A 168 0.67 -3.96 -9.50
N ARG A 169 1.63 -4.75 -10.03
CA ARG A 169 1.49 -5.39 -11.34
C ARG A 169 0.44 -6.48 -11.35
N ASP A 170 0.28 -7.23 -10.28
CA ASP A 170 -0.80 -8.21 -10.14
C ASP A 170 -2.17 -7.55 -10.33
N ARG A 171 -2.40 -6.40 -9.66
CA ARG A 171 -3.61 -5.62 -9.86
C ARG A 171 -3.74 -5.11 -11.29
N MET A 172 -2.67 -4.59 -11.89
CA MET A 172 -2.68 -4.20 -13.30
C MET A 172 -3.02 -5.37 -14.24
N GLY A 173 -2.63 -6.60 -13.88
CA GLY A 173 -2.85 -7.83 -14.63
C GLY A 173 -4.21 -8.50 -14.41
N GLY A 174 -5.06 -7.97 -13.52
CA GLY A 174 -6.40 -8.50 -13.28
C GLY A 174 -7.34 -8.31 -14.46
N GLY A 175 -7.99 -9.38 -14.92
CA GLY A 175 -8.91 -9.38 -16.04
C GLY A 175 -8.21 -8.95 -17.34
N LYS A 176 -8.80 -7.99 -18.06
CA LYS A 176 -8.19 -7.32 -19.22
C LYS A 176 -7.47 -6.02 -18.85
N GLY A 177 -7.20 -5.82 -17.56
CA GLY A 177 -6.57 -4.65 -16.99
C GLY A 177 -7.44 -4.02 -15.90
N SER A 178 -6.80 -3.65 -14.78
CA SER A 178 -7.45 -2.93 -13.69
C SER A 178 -6.48 -1.94 -13.02
N TRP A 179 -6.99 -1.12 -12.09
CA TRP A 179 -6.24 -0.03 -11.47
C TRP A 179 -5.92 -0.29 -10.01
N PRO A 180 -4.64 -0.17 -9.62
CA PRO A 180 -4.26 -0.06 -8.22
C PRO A 180 -4.68 1.32 -7.67
N ILE A 181 -5.37 1.38 -6.51
CA ILE A 181 -5.81 2.67 -5.92
C ILE A 181 -5.08 3.01 -4.62
N ALA A 182 -4.90 2.05 -3.71
CA ALA A 182 -4.16 2.24 -2.47
C ALA A 182 -3.43 0.96 -2.08
N GLY A 183 -2.33 1.11 -1.36
CA GLY A 183 -1.50 0.02 -0.87
C GLY A 183 -1.56 -0.15 0.65
N THR A 184 -1.12 -1.31 1.10
CA THR A 184 -0.89 -1.67 2.49
C THR A 184 0.47 -2.36 2.64
N ALA A 185 1.06 -2.33 3.84
CA ALA A 185 2.30 -3.04 4.11
C ALA A 185 2.36 -3.64 5.52
N VAL A 186 2.98 -4.81 5.65
CA VAL A 186 3.25 -5.43 6.95
C VAL A 186 4.73 -5.80 7.07
N TYR A 187 5.34 -5.48 8.21
CA TYR A 187 6.73 -5.80 8.51
C TYR A 187 6.79 -6.64 9.79
N MET A 188 7.37 -7.83 9.73
CA MET A 188 7.66 -8.62 10.94
C MET A 188 9.12 -9.02 11.02
N THR A 189 9.78 -8.64 12.11
CA THR A 189 11.20 -8.91 12.35
C THR A 189 11.46 -9.39 13.77
N SER A 190 12.68 -9.84 14.02
CA SER A 190 13.20 -9.93 15.38
C SER A 190 13.36 -8.55 16.05
N TYR A 191 13.69 -8.50 17.35
CA TYR A 191 13.80 -7.25 18.10
C TYR A 191 14.91 -6.32 17.55
N PRO A 192 14.60 -5.04 17.30
CA PRO A 192 15.53 -4.08 16.70
C PRO A 192 16.60 -3.60 17.68
N ARG A 193 16.34 -3.65 19.00
CA ARG A 193 17.31 -3.26 20.05
C ARG A 193 17.83 -1.85 19.84
N THR A 194 16.89 -0.91 19.76
CA THR A 194 17.15 0.50 19.43
C THR A 194 17.78 1.30 20.58
N GLU A 195 17.63 0.81 21.81
CA GLU A 195 18.22 1.35 23.03
C GLU A 195 18.39 0.27 24.12
N GLU A 196 19.16 0.55 25.17
CA GLU A 196 19.34 -0.33 26.33
C GLU A 196 18.16 -0.20 27.32
N GLY A 197 17.94 -1.21 28.17
CA GLY A 197 16.92 -1.19 29.24
C GLY A 197 15.53 -1.70 28.85
N ARG A 198 15.39 -2.25 27.64
CA ARG A 198 14.18 -2.94 27.17
C ARG A 198 14.26 -4.42 27.54
N GLU A 199 13.85 -4.77 28.76
CA GLU A 199 14.06 -6.10 29.36
C GLU A 199 13.52 -7.26 28.51
N TRP A 200 12.41 -7.06 27.79
CA TRP A 200 11.83 -8.07 26.89
C TRP A 200 12.75 -8.45 25.71
N GLU A 201 13.68 -7.58 25.33
CA GLU A 201 14.65 -7.86 24.25
C GLU A 201 15.85 -8.72 24.73
N GLU A 202 15.96 -8.95 26.04
CA GLU A 202 17.03 -9.73 26.67
C GLU A 202 16.72 -11.23 26.78
N ILE A 203 15.50 -11.65 26.42
CA ILE A 203 15.07 -13.06 26.43
C ILE A 203 15.99 -13.98 25.63
N LEU A 204 16.64 -13.44 24.59
CA LEU A 204 17.61 -14.13 23.76
C LEU A 204 18.88 -13.28 23.58
N PRO A 205 20.06 -13.91 23.60
CA PRO A 205 21.29 -13.19 23.31
C PRO A 205 21.30 -12.69 21.86
N VAL A 206 21.88 -11.51 21.64
CA VAL A 206 22.07 -10.98 20.28
C VAL A 206 22.94 -11.93 19.48
N ARG A 207 22.39 -12.42 18.37
CA ARG A 207 23.10 -13.32 17.45
C ARG A 207 23.85 -12.55 16.37
N LYS A 208 24.80 -13.24 15.74
CA LYS A 208 25.52 -12.71 14.59
C LYS A 208 24.66 -12.82 13.33
N TRP A 209 23.94 -11.76 13.00
CA TRP A 209 23.09 -11.67 11.81
C TRP A 209 23.84 -12.04 10.52
N LEU A 210 23.18 -12.80 9.64
CA LEU A 210 23.76 -13.25 8.37
C LEU A 210 23.87 -12.13 7.34
N TYR A 211 22.86 -11.27 7.27
CA TYR A 211 22.76 -10.22 6.26
C TYR A 211 22.64 -8.82 6.87
N GLN A 212 21.57 -8.54 7.61
CA GLN A 212 21.27 -7.24 8.20
C GLN A 212 20.68 -7.41 9.61
N THR A 213 20.86 -6.40 10.46
CA THR A 213 20.17 -6.33 11.77
C THR A 213 18.67 -6.04 11.58
N PRO A 214 17.78 -6.42 12.53
CA PRO A 214 16.36 -6.12 12.44
C PRO A 214 16.04 -4.62 12.32
N GLU A 215 16.79 -3.75 13.04
CA GLU A 215 16.70 -2.29 12.85
C GLU A 215 16.94 -1.91 11.38
N GLN A 216 18.05 -2.39 10.78
CA GLN A 216 18.35 -2.11 9.37
C GLN A 216 17.28 -2.65 8.42
N ILE A 217 16.70 -3.81 8.69
CA ILE A 217 15.64 -4.40 7.87
C ILE A 217 14.39 -3.52 7.92
N LEU A 218 13.89 -3.18 9.12
CA LEU A 218 12.72 -2.32 9.29
C LEU A 218 12.90 -0.96 8.59
N ILE A 219 14.06 -0.32 8.77
CA ILE A 219 14.37 0.97 8.16
C ILE A 219 14.44 0.86 6.63
N LYS A 220 15.20 -0.08 6.09
CA LYS A 220 15.42 -0.20 4.64
C LYS A 220 14.19 -0.73 3.91
N ALA A 221 13.48 -1.70 4.46
CA ALA A 221 12.25 -2.26 3.87
C ALA A 221 11.13 -1.22 3.82
N SER A 222 10.90 -0.48 4.92
CA SER A 222 9.90 0.60 4.90
C SER A 222 10.26 1.73 3.93
N ASN A 223 11.55 2.10 3.85
CA ASN A 223 12.02 3.04 2.84
C ASN A 223 11.77 2.52 1.42
N GLY A 224 12.08 1.26 1.14
CA GLY A 224 11.88 0.65 -0.18
C GLY A 224 10.43 0.61 -0.63
N ALA A 225 9.51 0.17 0.24
CA ALA A 225 8.08 0.15 -0.06
C ALA A 225 7.52 1.57 -0.28
N SER A 226 7.87 2.51 0.61
CA SER A 226 7.44 3.91 0.48
C SER A 226 8.00 4.59 -0.77
N ASP A 227 9.27 4.39 -1.11
CA ASP A 227 9.90 4.97 -2.29
C ASP A 227 9.21 4.51 -3.59
N PHE A 228 8.89 3.22 -3.68
CA PHE A 228 8.16 2.68 -4.82
C PHE A 228 6.75 3.27 -4.92
N GLY A 229 5.97 3.23 -3.83
CA GLY A 229 4.62 3.78 -3.77
C GLY A 229 4.57 5.27 -4.11
N ASN A 230 5.47 6.07 -3.53
CA ASN A 230 5.57 7.51 -3.75
C ASN A 230 5.85 7.84 -5.23
N LYS A 231 6.87 7.19 -5.83
CA LYS A 231 7.27 7.43 -7.23
C LYS A 231 6.23 6.91 -8.22
N PHE A 232 5.61 5.77 -7.94
CA PHE A 232 4.52 5.24 -8.75
C PHE A 232 3.27 6.13 -8.65
N GLY A 233 3.00 6.70 -7.48
CA GLY A 233 1.78 7.46 -7.17
C GLY A 233 0.65 6.59 -6.61
N GLN A 234 1.00 5.62 -5.78
CA GLN A 234 0.04 4.88 -4.97
C GLN A 234 0.20 5.30 -3.49
N PRO A 235 -0.86 5.79 -2.84
CA PRO A 235 -0.80 6.05 -1.41
C PRO A 235 -0.80 4.73 -0.63
N LEU A 236 -0.08 4.68 0.48
CA LEU A 236 -0.12 3.55 1.42
C LEU A 236 -0.80 4.01 2.71
N ILE A 237 -2.01 3.49 2.94
CA ILE A 237 -2.98 4.07 3.88
C ILE A 237 -3.31 3.17 5.09
N CYS A 238 -2.79 1.94 5.10
CA CYS A 238 -2.98 0.96 6.17
C CYS A 238 -1.74 0.06 6.25
N GLY A 239 -1.44 -0.51 7.41
CA GLY A 239 -0.30 -1.39 7.59
C GLY A 239 -0.14 -1.88 9.02
N SER A 240 0.85 -2.74 9.24
CA SER A 240 1.16 -3.29 10.56
C SER A 240 2.67 -3.53 10.73
N VAL A 241 3.14 -3.55 11.98
CA VAL A 241 4.49 -4.01 12.32
C VAL A 241 4.45 -4.85 13.58
N LEU A 242 5.19 -5.94 13.59
CA LEU A 242 5.39 -6.79 14.76
C LEU A 242 6.87 -7.11 14.91
N THR A 243 7.39 -7.02 16.12
CA THR A 243 8.71 -7.54 16.45
C THR A 243 8.57 -8.62 17.51
N PHE A 244 9.21 -9.77 17.30
CA PHE A 244 9.06 -10.88 18.23
C PHE A 244 10.30 -11.78 18.23
N GLU A 245 10.74 -12.13 19.43
CA GLU A 245 11.65 -13.23 19.72
C GLU A 245 11.19 -13.92 21.00
N HIS A 246 11.31 -15.25 21.07
CA HIS A 246 10.97 -16.03 22.26
C HIS A 246 11.84 -17.27 22.37
N THR A 247 12.10 -17.72 23.59
CA THR A 247 12.69 -19.04 23.82
C THR A 247 12.09 -19.72 25.03
N GLU A 248 11.67 -20.96 24.83
CA GLU A 248 11.08 -21.82 25.84
C GLU A 248 11.16 -23.26 25.37
N ASN A 249 11.19 -24.25 26.27
CA ASN A 249 11.19 -25.67 25.92
C ASN A 249 12.31 -26.11 24.94
N ASN A 250 13.46 -25.44 24.95
CA ASN A 250 14.60 -25.64 24.02
C ASN A 250 14.32 -25.25 22.55
N GLU A 251 13.28 -24.47 22.31
CA GLU A 251 12.97 -23.90 21.00
C GLU A 251 13.29 -22.41 20.98
N VAL A 252 13.68 -21.93 19.79
CA VAL A 252 14.04 -20.52 19.56
C VAL A 252 13.16 -20.01 18.45
N TYR A 253 12.31 -19.05 18.80
CA TYR A 253 11.35 -18.43 17.92
C TYR A 253 11.78 -17.00 17.56
N GLY A 254 11.60 -16.62 16.30
CA GLY A 254 11.88 -15.28 15.83
C GLY A 254 11.71 -15.10 14.33
N TYR A 255 11.51 -13.85 13.91
CA TYR A 255 11.44 -13.49 12.48
C TYR A 255 12.83 -13.07 11.97
N ASP A 256 13.75 -14.03 11.90
CA ASP A 256 15.07 -13.87 11.25
C ASP A 256 14.95 -13.79 9.74
N LYS A 257 14.22 -14.76 9.19
CA LYS A 257 13.62 -14.64 7.88
C LYS A 257 12.37 -13.79 8.07
N VAL A 258 12.45 -12.57 7.58
CA VAL A 258 11.46 -11.54 7.91
C VAL A 258 10.18 -11.74 7.11
N ILE A 259 9.08 -11.19 7.61
CA ILE A 259 7.87 -11.03 6.80
C ILE A 259 7.86 -9.61 6.25
N MET A 260 7.79 -9.50 4.93
CA MET A 260 7.48 -8.27 4.22
C MET A 260 6.30 -8.55 3.32
N LEU A 261 5.14 -8.04 3.69
CA LEU A 261 3.92 -8.12 2.90
C LEU A 261 3.68 -6.76 2.25
N ALA A 262 3.39 -6.78 0.95
CA ALA A 262 2.78 -5.67 0.24
C ALA A 262 1.39 -6.10 -0.18
N GLY A 263 0.41 -5.23 0.03
CA GLY A 263 -0.97 -5.49 -0.38
C GLY A 263 -1.65 -4.22 -0.84
N GLY A 264 -2.95 -4.32 -1.13
CA GLY A 264 -3.72 -3.16 -1.50
C GLY A 264 -5.09 -3.50 -2.05
N VAL A 265 -5.83 -2.42 -2.28
CA VAL A 265 -7.12 -2.46 -2.94
C VAL A 265 -7.04 -1.80 -4.31
N GLY A 266 -7.89 -2.25 -5.23
CA GLY A 266 -7.96 -1.76 -6.60
C GLY A 266 -9.39 -1.74 -7.09
N TYR A 267 -9.58 -1.23 -8.30
CA TYR A 267 -10.85 -1.32 -8.99
C TYR A 267 -10.64 -1.44 -10.50
N GLY A 268 -11.67 -1.89 -11.20
CA GLY A 268 -11.68 -2.00 -12.66
C GLY A 268 -13.08 -1.75 -13.21
N THR A 269 -13.22 -1.75 -14.54
CA THR A 269 -14.55 -1.79 -15.17
C THR A 269 -15.10 -3.22 -15.16
N GLN A 270 -16.37 -3.39 -14.81
CA GLN A 270 -17.00 -4.72 -14.78
C GLN A 270 -16.98 -5.45 -16.14
N ARG A 271 -16.96 -4.71 -17.25
CA ARG A 271 -16.80 -5.25 -18.62
C ARG A 271 -15.52 -6.07 -18.80
N ASP A 272 -14.47 -5.70 -18.09
CA ASP A 272 -13.09 -6.17 -18.31
C ASP A 272 -12.59 -7.07 -17.17
N CYS A 273 -13.46 -7.46 -16.23
CA CYS A 273 -13.04 -8.23 -15.04
C CYS A 273 -12.65 -9.69 -15.32
N LEU A 274 -12.92 -10.20 -16.52
CA LEU A 274 -12.53 -11.54 -16.97
C LEU A 274 -11.60 -11.45 -18.18
N LYS A 275 -10.55 -12.28 -18.18
CA LYS A 275 -9.68 -12.44 -19.34
C LYS A 275 -10.48 -12.97 -20.54
N GLY A 276 -10.06 -12.58 -21.75
CA GLY A 276 -10.56 -13.15 -23.00
C GLY A 276 -9.83 -14.44 -23.38
N HIS A 277 -10.33 -15.11 -24.40
CA HIS A 277 -9.72 -16.33 -24.93
C HIS A 277 -8.64 -16.01 -25.98
N PRO A 278 -7.42 -16.55 -25.85
CA PRO A 278 -6.39 -16.45 -26.88
C PRO A 278 -6.83 -17.12 -28.20
N GLU A 279 -6.70 -16.41 -29.31
CA GLU A 279 -6.94 -16.93 -30.67
C GLU A 279 -5.65 -16.91 -31.48
N ALA A 280 -5.49 -17.81 -32.46
CA ALA A 280 -4.33 -17.82 -33.35
C ALA A 280 -4.18 -16.48 -34.09
N GLY A 281 -2.97 -15.94 -34.14
CA GLY A 281 -2.65 -14.64 -34.73
C GLY A 281 -2.82 -13.44 -33.78
N ASN A 282 -3.25 -13.63 -32.53
CA ASN A 282 -3.09 -12.60 -31.50
C ASN A 282 -1.60 -12.30 -31.31
N LYS A 283 -1.27 -11.02 -31.13
CA LYS A 283 0.10 -10.58 -30.91
C LYS A 283 0.46 -10.65 -29.45
N VAL A 284 1.63 -11.22 -29.18
CA VAL A 284 2.25 -11.23 -27.86
C VAL A 284 3.06 -9.94 -27.73
N VAL A 285 2.70 -9.13 -26.75
CA VAL A 285 3.31 -7.82 -26.50
C VAL A 285 3.93 -7.81 -25.10
N VAL A 286 5.15 -7.28 -25.01
CA VAL A 286 5.78 -6.94 -23.73
C VAL A 286 5.83 -5.43 -23.62
N ILE A 287 5.36 -4.89 -22.50
CA ILE A 287 5.48 -3.47 -22.17
C ILE A 287 6.32 -3.32 -20.90
N GLY A 288 7.24 -2.35 -20.88
CA GLY A 288 8.01 -2.00 -19.68
C GLY A 288 9.54 -2.13 -19.81
N GLY A 289 10.19 -2.63 -18.76
CA GLY A 289 11.65 -2.62 -18.58
C GLY A 289 12.45 -3.60 -19.45
N ASP A 290 13.75 -3.31 -19.60
CA ASP A 290 14.70 -4.16 -20.33
C ASP A 290 15.16 -5.38 -19.50
N ASN A 291 15.62 -6.43 -20.20
CA ASN A 291 16.21 -7.64 -19.63
C ASN A 291 17.62 -7.36 -19.10
N TYR A 292 17.82 -7.67 -17.82
CA TYR A 292 19.11 -7.67 -17.13
C TYR A 292 19.30 -8.99 -16.37
N ARG A 293 20.53 -9.23 -15.90
CA ARG A 293 20.86 -10.38 -15.06
C ARG A 293 20.37 -10.16 -13.61
N ILE A 294 19.06 -10.25 -13.40
CA ILE A 294 18.38 -9.98 -12.13
C ILE A 294 17.51 -11.18 -11.74
N GLY A 295 17.54 -11.55 -10.45
CA GLY A 295 16.62 -12.52 -9.85
C GLY A 295 16.67 -13.92 -10.48
N LEU A 296 17.80 -14.34 -11.05
CA LEU A 296 17.88 -15.67 -11.68
C LEU A 296 17.76 -16.77 -10.63
N GLY A 297 16.66 -17.52 -10.67
CA GLY A 297 16.37 -18.61 -9.74
C GLY A 297 15.65 -18.19 -8.47
N GLY A 298 15.05 -16.98 -8.42
CA GLY A 298 14.36 -16.46 -7.24
C GLY A 298 13.26 -17.39 -6.70
N GLY A 299 12.47 -18.00 -7.58
CA GLY A 299 11.45 -18.98 -7.23
C GLY A 299 12.00 -20.23 -6.52
N SER A 300 13.08 -20.83 -7.03
CA SER A 300 13.73 -21.99 -6.40
C SER A 300 14.42 -21.63 -5.08
N VAL A 301 15.10 -20.49 -5.00
CA VAL A 301 15.83 -20.07 -3.79
C VAL A 301 14.88 -19.66 -2.65
N SER A 302 13.75 -19.01 -2.97
CA SER A 302 12.73 -18.66 -1.97
C SER A 302 11.98 -19.89 -1.42
N SER A 303 11.98 -21.00 -2.16
CA SER A 303 11.33 -22.27 -1.80
C SER A 303 12.14 -23.14 -0.81
N VAL A 304 13.34 -22.71 -0.37
CA VAL A 304 14.17 -23.43 0.59
C VAL A 304 14.49 -22.60 1.84
N ASP A 305 15.03 -23.26 2.87
CA ASP A 305 15.57 -22.59 4.06
C ASP A 305 16.66 -21.58 3.68
N THR A 306 16.62 -20.40 4.31
CA THR A 306 17.62 -19.34 4.09
C THR A 306 18.98 -19.74 4.68
N GLY A 307 20.06 -19.49 3.94
CA GLY A 307 21.42 -19.86 4.32
C GLY A 307 21.83 -21.29 3.92
N ARG A 308 21.01 -22.00 3.12
CA ARG A 308 21.30 -23.37 2.64
C ARG A 308 22.29 -23.39 1.46
N TYR A 309 22.29 -22.39 0.59
CA TYR A 309 23.08 -22.35 -0.63
C TYR A 309 24.35 -21.51 -0.49
N SER A 310 25.27 -21.61 -1.46
CA SER A 310 26.46 -20.75 -1.49
C SER A 310 26.08 -19.29 -1.73
N SER A 311 26.87 -18.35 -1.20
CA SER A 311 26.59 -16.91 -1.29
C SER A 311 26.43 -16.39 -2.73
N GLY A 312 27.05 -17.03 -3.72
CA GLY A 312 26.91 -16.64 -5.13
C GLY A 312 25.51 -16.90 -5.71
N ILE A 313 24.83 -17.96 -5.26
CA ILE A 313 23.46 -18.30 -5.70
C ILE A 313 22.45 -17.38 -5.00
N GLU A 314 22.64 -17.09 -3.72
CA GLU A 314 21.75 -16.21 -2.95
C GLU A 314 21.86 -14.74 -3.40
N LEU A 315 23.05 -14.27 -3.82
CA LEU A 315 23.23 -12.93 -4.35
C LEU A 315 22.61 -12.72 -5.75
N ASN A 316 22.38 -13.79 -6.53
CA ASN A 316 21.67 -13.69 -7.80
C ASN A 316 20.18 -13.34 -7.63
N ALA A 317 19.63 -13.53 -6.42
CA ALA A 317 18.26 -13.19 -6.08
C ALA A 317 18.09 -11.73 -5.62
N VAL A 318 19.15 -10.91 -5.62
CA VAL A 318 19.05 -9.48 -5.36
C VAL A 318 18.20 -8.82 -6.44
N GLN A 319 17.15 -8.12 -6.00
CA GLN A 319 16.17 -7.47 -6.86
C GLN A 319 16.54 -6.01 -7.16
N ARG A 320 15.86 -5.40 -8.13
CA ARG A 320 16.04 -3.99 -8.51
C ARG A 320 14.72 -3.39 -8.93
N ALA A 321 14.39 -2.23 -8.38
CA ALA A 321 13.16 -1.51 -8.71
C ALA A 321 13.36 -0.27 -9.59
N ASN A 322 12.35 0.07 -10.39
CA ASN A 322 12.19 1.33 -11.12
C ASN A 322 10.71 1.74 -11.25
N ALA A 323 10.15 2.30 -10.18
CA ALA A 323 8.73 2.69 -10.11
C ALA A 323 8.23 3.60 -11.26
N GLU A 324 9.07 4.48 -11.83
CA GLU A 324 8.67 5.34 -12.97
C GLU A 324 8.40 4.53 -14.24
N MET A 325 9.16 3.46 -14.48
CA MET A 325 8.91 2.55 -15.61
C MET A 325 7.55 1.88 -15.45
N GLN A 326 7.24 1.40 -14.24
CA GLN A 326 5.95 0.78 -13.95
C GLN A 326 4.79 1.79 -14.07
N LYS A 327 5.00 3.05 -13.65
CA LYS A 327 4.02 4.13 -13.83
C LYS A 327 3.74 4.37 -15.31
N ARG A 328 4.75 4.37 -16.18
CA ARG A 328 4.56 4.50 -17.64
C ARG A 328 3.77 3.33 -18.22
N ALA A 329 4.12 2.09 -17.86
CA ALA A 329 3.37 0.90 -18.27
C ALA A 329 1.90 0.96 -17.78
N ASN A 330 1.69 1.36 -16.52
CA ASN A 330 0.36 1.55 -15.94
C ASN A 330 -0.45 2.63 -16.65
N ASN A 331 0.18 3.73 -17.10
CA ASN A 331 -0.54 4.76 -17.84
C ASN A 331 -1.10 4.23 -19.17
N VAL A 332 -0.39 3.31 -19.85
CA VAL A 332 -0.88 2.65 -21.06
C VAL A 332 -2.02 1.70 -20.75
N VAL A 333 -1.85 0.80 -19.77
CA VAL A 333 -2.94 -0.11 -19.34
C VAL A 333 -4.17 0.69 -18.94
N ARG A 334 -3.99 1.76 -18.16
CA ARG A 334 -5.06 2.66 -17.73
C ARG A 334 -5.79 3.31 -18.90
N ALA A 335 -5.06 3.81 -19.89
CA ALA A 335 -5.66 4.40 -21.08
C ALA A 335 -6.58 3.40 -21.80
N LEU A 336 -6.13 2.16 -21.99
CA LEU A 336 -6.89 1.11 -22.68
C LEU A 336 -8.15 0.70 -21.89
N CYS A 337 -8.05 0.61 -20.56
CA CYS A 337 -9.20 0.31 -19.70
C CYS A 337 -10.22 1.46 -19.65
N GLU A 338 -9.81 2.70 -19.91
CA GLU A 338 -10.69 3.87 -19.91
C GLU A 338 -11.41 4.09 -21.25
N GLU A 339 -11.04 3.37 -22.30
CA GLU A 339 -11.71 3.40 -23.59
C GLU A 339 -13.05 2.63 -23.58
N GLU A 340 -13.89 2.92 -24.58
CA GLU A 340 -15.19 2.25 -24.75
C GLU A 340 -15.03 0.77 -25.12
N GLU A 341 -13.95 0.45 -25.83
CA GLU A 341 -13.54 -0.92 -26.16
C GLU A 341 -12.08 -1.10 -25.72
N ASN A 342 -11.84 -2.08 -24.86
CA ASN A 342 -10.50 -2.46 -24.43
C ASN A 342 -9.95 -3.55 -25.37
N PRO A 343 -8.87 -3.30 -26.13
CA PRO A 343 -8.33 -4.24 -27.10
C PRO A 343 -7.51 -5.38 -26.47
N ILE A 344 -7.26 -5.35 -25.16
CA ILE A 344 -6.53 -6.39 -24.45
C ILE A 344 -7.38 -7.67 -24.42
N VAL A 345 -6.83 -8.76 -24.94
CA VAL A 345 -7.42 -10.10 -24.81
C VAL A 345 -7.09 -10.67 -23.44
N SER A 346 -5.80 -10.62 -23.07
CA SER A 346 -5.30 -11.11 -21.80
C SER A 346 -4.08 -10.27 -21.40
N ILE A 347 -3.88 -10.07 -20.10
CA ILE A 347 -2.74 -9.37 -19.53
C ILE A 347 -2.22 -10.18 -18.33
N HIS A 348 -0.90 -10.14 -18.13
CA HIS A 348 -0.24 -10.84 -17.03
C HIS A 348 1.00 -10.07 -16.57
N ASP A 349 1.29 -10.09 -15.27
CA ASP A 349 2.52 -9.54 -14.71
C ASP A 349 3.73 -10.41 -15.08
N HIS A 350 4.92 -9.80 -15.13
CA HIS A 350 6.18 -10.53 -15.03
C HIS A 350 6.64 -10.55 -13.56
N GLY A 351 6.69 -11.75 -12.98
CA GLY A 351 7.18 -12.02 -11.64
C GLY A 351 8.25 -13.11 -11.65
N SER A 352 8.04 -14.15 -10.81
CA SER A 352 8.91 -15.33 -10.73
C SER A 352 9.06 -16.02 -12.09
N ALA A 353 10.27 -16.47 -12.41
CA ALA A 353 10.65 -17.05 -13.69
C ALA A 353 10.52 -16.14 -14.93
N GLY A 354 10.20 -14.86 -14.79
CA GLY A 354 10.30 -13.90 -15.89
C GLY A 354 9.42 -14.19 -17.10
N HIS A 355 10.03 -14.17 -18.30
CA HIS A 355 9.30 -14.32 -19.56
C HIS A 355 8.67 -15.71 -19.72
N VAL A 356 9.32 -16.78 -19.28
CA VAL A 356 8.77 -18.13 -19.47
C VAL A 356 7.46 -18.32 -18.71
N ASN A 357 7.33 -17.81 -17.48
CA ASN A 357 6.07 -17.91 -16.74
C ASN A 357 4.99 -17.01 -17.36
N CYS A 358 5.24 -15.70 -17.41
CA CYS A 358 4.27 -14.72 -17.89
C CYS A 358 3.75 -15.04 -19.30
N LEU A 359 4.65 -15.32 -20.25
CA LEU A 359 4.25 -15.52 -21.64
C LEU A 359 3.65 -16.90 -21.88
N SER A 360 4.02 -17.93 -21.11
CA SER A 360 3.37 -19.24 -21.23
C SER A 360 1.94 -19.22 -20.70
N GLU A 361 1.66 -18.49 -19.62
CA GLU A 361 0.30 -18.32 -19.10
C GLU A 361 -0.60 -17.56 -20.09
N LEU A 362 -0.06 -16.56 -20.79
CA LEU A 362 -0.82 -15.85 -21.83
C LEU A 362 -1.22 -16.75 -23.00
N VAL A 363 -0.35 -17.68 -23.40
CA VAL A 363 -0.56 -18.51 -24.59
C VAL A 363 -1.01 -19.94 -24.27
N GLU A 364 -1.32 -20.24 -23.01
CA GLU A 364 -1.59 -21.60 -22.52
C GLU A 364 -2.62 -22.36 -23.38
N GLU A 365 -3.73 -21.70 -23.74
CA GLU A 365 -4.82 -22.32 -24.51
C GLU A 365 -4.49 -22.54 -26.00
N CYS A 366 -3.48 -21.86 -26.55
CA CYS A 366 -3.27 -21.74 -28.00
C CYS A 366 -1.87 -22.19 -28.47
N GLY A 367 -0.86 -22.11 -27.61
CA GLY A 367 0.54 -22.09 -28.03
C GLY A 367 0.96 -20.73 -28.62
N GLY A 368 2.26 -20.54 -28.79
CA GLY A 368 2.82 -19.32 -29.34
C GLY A 368 4.33 -19.39 -29.58
N VAL A 369 4.82 -18.51 -30.45
CA VAL A 369 6.24 -18.38 -30.75
C VAL A 369 6.70 -16.98 -30.35
N ILE A 370 7.73 -16.92 -29.51
CA ILE A 370 8.40 -15.69 -29.08
C ILE A 370 9.71 -15.53 -29.85
N GLU A 371 9.85 -14.42 -30.54
CA GLU A 371 11.05 -14.01 -31.28
C GLU A 371 12.01 -13.29 -30.33
N MET A 372 13.11 -13.96 -29.98
CA MET A 372 14.03 -13.49 -28.93
C MET A 372 14.78 -12.21 -29.29
N ASP A 373 14.99 -11.94 -30.59
CA ASP A 373 15.63 -10.71 -31.07
C ASP A 373 14.71 -9.49 -30.95
N LYS A 374 13.40 -9.69 -30.74
CA LYS A 374 12.43 -8.64 -30.46
C LYS A 374 12.22 -8.36 -28.97
N LEU A 375 12.75 -9.21 -28.08
CA LEU A 375 12.72 -8.97 -26.64
C LEU A 375 13.62 -7.77 -26.26
N PRO A 376 13.27 -7.04 -25.19
CA PRO A 376 14.04 -5.86 -24.80
C PRO A 376 15.35 -6.25 -24.10
N ILE A 377 16.49 -6.26 -24.80
CA ILE A 377 17.77 -6.69 -24.22
C ILE A 377 18.60 -5.50 -23.71
N GLY A 378 18.64 -5.32 -22.39
CA GLY A 378 19.42 -4.28 -21.73
C GLY A 378 20.88 -4.67 -21.51
N ASP A 379 21.13 -5.93 -21.12
CA ASP A 379 22.46 -6.54 -21.01
C ASP A 379 22.70 -7.50 -22.18
N LYS A 380 23.63 -7.13 -23.08
CA LYS A 380 23.97 -7.92 -24.27
C LYS A 380 24.80 -9.17 -23.97
N THR A 381 25.19 -9.40 -22.70
CA THR A 381 25.98 -10.56 -22.29
C THR A 381 25.12 -11.73 -21.77
N LEU A 382 23.79 -11.56 -21.74
CA LEU A 382 22.86 -12.58 -21.30
C LEU A 382 22.84 -13.77 -22.26
N SER A 383 22.90 -14.99 -21.70
CA SER A 383 22.64 -16.21 -22.46
C SER A 383 21.14 -16.37 -22.77
N ALA A 384 20.80 -17.33 -23.65
CA ALA A 384 19.40 -17.63 -23.96
C ALA A 384 18.57 -17.97 -22.70
N LYS A 385 19.13 -18.81 -21.81
CA LYS A 385 18.56 -19.15 -20.51
C LYS A 385 18.27 -17.91 -19.66
N GLU A 386 19.24 -17.00 -19.58
CA GLU A 386 19.13 -15.79 -18.76
C GLU A 386 18.10 -14.81 -19.34
N ILE A 387 18.00 -14.68 -20.67
CA ILE A 387 16.95 -13.86 -21.32
C ILE A 387 15.56 -14.42 -21.00
N ILE A 388 15.39 -15.74 -21.08
CA ILE A 388 14.08 -16.39 -20.88
C ILE A 388 13.63 -16.31 -19.41
N ALA A 389 14.55 -16.48 -18.45
CA ALA A 389 14.19 -16.72 -17.05
C ALA A 389 14.53 -15.57 -16.08
N ASN A 390 15.07 -14.43 -16.52
CA ASN A 390 15.36 -13.33 -15.62
C ASN A 390 14.09 -12.69 -15.04
N GLU A 391 14.18 -12.27 -13.78
CA GLU A 391 13.10 -11.63 -13.05
C GLU A 391 13.27 -10.10 -13.05
N SER A 392 13.73 -9.52 -14.17
CA SER A 392 13.74 -8.06 -14.33
C SER A 392 12.34 -7.50 -14.11
N GLN A 393 12.27 -6.38 -13.39
CA GLN A 393 11.02 -5.81 -12.89
C GLN A 393 10.33 -4.90 -13.92
N GLU A 394 9.14 -4.41 -13.54
CA GLU A 394 8.34 -3.44 -14.29
C GLU A 394 7.98 -3.85 -15.73
N ARG A 395 7.66 -5.14 -15.94
CA ARG A 395 7.19 -5.68 -17.21
C ARG A 395 5.79 -6.27 -17.09
N MET A 396 4.97 -6.07 -18.12
CA MET A 396 3.67 -6.74 -18.31
C MET A 396 3.68 -7.45 -19.67
N GLY A 397 3.10 -8.65 -19.72
CA GLY A 397 2.80 -9.36 -20.96
C GLY A 397 1.33 -9.14 -21.34
N LEU A 398 1.07 -8.91 -22.62
CA LEU A 398 -0.28 -8.67 -23.15
C LEU A 398 -0.50 -9.53 -24.40
N LEU A 399 -1.72 -10.03 -24.55
CA LEU A 399 -2.27 -10.47 -25.83
C LEU A 399 -3.18 -9.39 -26.39
N ILE A 400 -2.90 -8.98 -27.62
CA ILE A 400 -3.62 -7.90 -28.30
C ILE A 400 -3.97 -8.36 -29.72
N LYS A 401 -5.13 -7.94 -30.21
CA LYS A 401 -5.52 -8.16 -31.61
C LYS A 401 -4.64 -7.34 -32.56
N GLU A 402 -4.28 -7.90 -33.71
CA GLU A 402 -3.36 -7.26 -34.68
C GLU A 402 -3.84 -5.86 -35.09
N GLU A 403 -5.14 -5.69 -35.35
CA GLU A 403 -5.73 -4.42 -35.78
C GLU A 403 -5.58 -3.28 -34.76
N ALA A 404 -5.37 -3.61 -33.48
CA ALA A 404 -5.23 -2.63 -32.41
C ALA A 404 -3.78 -2.22 -32.14
N ILE A 405 -2.78 -2.92 -32.70
CA ILE A 405 -1.36 -2.74 -32.36
C ILE A 405 -0.89 -1.30 -32.60
N GLU A 406 -1.25 -0.69 -33.73
CA GLU A 406 -0.81 0.68 -34.03
C GLU A 406 -1.48 1.73 -33.14
N HIS A 407 -2.73 1.50 -32.73
CA HIS A 407 -3.41 2.36 -31.75
C HIS A 407 -2.73 2.28 -30.38
N VAL A 408 -2.48 1.07 -29.90
CA VAL A 408 -1.78 0.84 -28.62
C VAL A 408 -0.36 1.41 -28.66
N ARG A 409 0.37 1.23 -29.76
CA ARG A 409 1.72 1.79 -29.98
C ARG A 409 1.71 3.31 -29.87
N LYS A 410 0.72 3.99 -30.47
CA LYS A 410 0.59 5.45 -30.39
C LYS A 410 0.38 5.94 -28.96
N ILE A 411 -0.42 5.22 -28.16
CA ILE A 411 -0.60 5.51 -26.73
C ILE A 411 0.72 5.27 -25.97
N ALA A 412 1.36 4.13 -26.19
CA ALA A 412 2.63 3.77 -25.55
C ALA A 412 3.74 4.79 -25.84
N GLU A 413 3.89 5.23 -27.09
CA GLU A 413 4.84 6.28 -27.48
C GLU A 413 4.52 7.63 -26.84
N ARG A 414 3.23 7.99 -26.74
CA ARG A 414 2.80 9.22 -26.06
C ARG A 414 3.17 9.21 -24.57
N GLU A 415 2.92 8.09 -23.88
CA GLU A 415 3.29 7.85 -22.49
C GLU A 415 4.79 7.54 -22.29
N ARG A 416 5.53 7.38 -23.38
CA ARG A 416 6.93 6.93 -23.41
C ARG A 416 7.11 5.56 -22.74
N ALA A 417 6.11 4.69 -22.74
CA ALA A 417 6.22 3.32 -22.25
C ALA A 417 6.82 2.43 -23.35
N PRO A 418 7.95 1.73 -23.13
CA PRO A 418 8.52 0.85 -24.14
C PRO A 418 7.57 -0.32 -24.42
N MET A 419 7.26 -0.56 -25.69
CA MET A 419 6.35 -1.61 -26.15
C MET A 419 7.04 -2.43 -27.23
N TYR A 420 7.02 -3.74 -27.06
CA TYR A 420 7.67 -4.70 -27.94
C TYR A 420 6.64 -5.73 -28.39
N VAL A 421 6.43 -5.89 -29.70
CA VAL A 421 5.68 -7.01 -30.25
C VAL A 421 6.66 -8.16 -30.42
N VAL A 422 6.59 -9.13 -29.51
CA VAL A 422 7.64 -10.14 -29.32
C VAL A 422 7.26 -11.50 -29.92
N GLY A 423 6.04 -11.67 -30.41
CA GLY A 423 5.60 -12.95 -30.95
C GLY A 423 4.12 -12.96 -31.31
N GLU A 424 3.61 -14.17 -31.57
CA GLU A 424 2.20 -14.40 -31.84
C GLU A 424 1.74 -15.79 -31.37
N THR A 425 0.44 -15.93 -31.14
CA THR A 425 -0.22 -17.20 -30.84
C THR A 425 -0.40 -18.03 -32.11
N THR A 426 -0.16 -19.34 -32.03
CA THR A 426 -0.06 -20.23 -33.20
C THR A 426 -1.25 -21.16 -33.41
N GLY A 427 -1.93 -21.57 -32.34
CA GLY A 427 -3.04 -22.55 -32.39
C GLY A 427 -2.59 -24.01 -32.44
N ASP A 428 -1.30 -24.30 -32.28
CA ASP A 428 -0.72 -25.65 -32.32
C ASP A 428 -0.36 -26.21 -30.93
N GLN A 429 -0.74 -25.50 -29.85
CA GLN A 429 -0.45 -25.85 -28.46
C GLN A 429 1.04 -26.08 -28.15
N ARG A 430 1.92 -25.42 -28.93
CA ARG A 430 3.36 -25.47 -28.74
C ARG A 430 3.88 -24.09 -28.35
N PHE A 431 4.77 -24.04 -27.36
CA PHE A 431 5.37 -22.80 -26.89
C PHE A 431 6.88 -22.81 -27.13
N ALA A 432 7.36 -21.81 -27.86
CA ALA A 432 8.78 -21.74 -28.23
C ALA A 432 9.34 -20.33 -28.10
N PHE A 433 10.60 -20.25 -27.65
CA PHE A 433 11.47 -19.09 -27.85
C PHE A 433 12.40 -19.38 -29.01
N GLN A 434 12.43 -18.51 -30.02
CA GLN A 434 13.20 -18.69 -31.24
C GLN A 434 14.19 -17.52 -31.44
N GLN A 435 15.45 -17.87 -31.71
CA GLN A 435 16.48 -16.92 -32.11
C GLN A 435 16.38 -16.59 -33.60
N ALA A 436 17.01 -15.48 -34.01
CA ALA A 436 16.98 -15.00 -35.39
C ALA A 436 17.58 -15.99 -36.42
N ASP A 437 18.47 -16.89 -36.00
CA ASP A 437 19.03 -17.96 -36.84
C ASP A 437 18.11 -19.20 -36.94
N GLY A 438 16.95 -19.16 -36.28
CA GLY A 438 15.96 -20.21 -36.24
C GLY A 438 16.15 -21.21 -35.09
N VAL A 439 17.25 -21.14 -34.35
CA VAL A 439 17.51 -22.02 -33.19
C VAL A 439 16.49 -21.74 -32.09
N ARG A 440 15.94 -22.80 -31.50
CA ARG A 440 14.97 -22.71 -30.41
C ARG A 440 15.57 -23.18 -29.10
N PRO A 441 16.10 -22.28 -28.25
CA PRO A 441 16.58 -22.65 -26.92
C PRO A 441 15.47 -23.21 -26.04
N PHE A 442 14.20 -22.90 -26.30
CA PHE A 442 13.06 -23.46 -25.57
C PHE A 442 11.99 -23.84 -26.59
N ASP A 443 11.57 -25.11 -26.61
CA ASP A 443 10.56 -25.59 -27.57
C ASP A 443 9.82 -26.83 -27.05
N LEU A 444 8.76 -26.60 -26.29
CA LEU A 444 7.96 -27.62 -25.62
C LEU A 444 6.48 -27.48 -25.99
N ALA A 445 5.75 -28.60 -25.99
CA ALA A 445 4.29 -28.52 -25.96
C ALA A 445 3.86 -27.91 -24.62
N VAL A 446 2.77 -27.14 -24.60
CA VAL A 446 2.29 -26.48 -23.37
C VAL A 446 2.04 -27.51 -22.26
N GLU A 447 1.44 -28.66 -22.61
CA GLU A 447 1.22 -29.78 -21.67
C GLU A 447 2.51 -30.38 -21.09
N GLN A 448 3.64 -30.28 -21.80
CA GLN A 448 4.94 -30.80 -21.35
C GLN A 448 5.58 -29.87 -20.31
N MET A 449 5.27 -28.58 -20.35
CA MET A 449 5.76 -27.61 -19.37
C MET A 449 5.08 -27.79 -18.00
N PHE A 450 3.78 -28.10 -18.05
CA PHE A 450 2.94 -28.23 -16.87
C PHE A 450 2.71 -29.69 -16.43
N GLY A 451 3.15 -30.65 -17.23
CA GLY A 451 3.03 -32.07 -16.95
C GLY A 451 3.98 -32.48 -15.82
N SER A 452 3.44 -33.18 -14.84
CA SER A 452 4.07 -33.61 -13.58
C SER A 452 4.08 -32.57 -12.45
N SER A 453 3.12 -32.74 -11.57
CA SER A 453 3.39 -32.56 -10.14
C SER A 453 3.02 -33.87 -9.46
N PRO A 454 3.97 -34.60 -8.87
CA PRO A 454 3.66 -35.71 -7.97
C PRO A 454 2.71 -35.21 -6.87
N LYS A 455 1.79 -36.07 -6.40
CA LYS A 455 0.96 -35.73 -5.24
C LYS A 455 1.90 -35.44 -4.06
N THR A 456 1.89 -34.22 -3.55
CA THR A 456 2.69 -33.86 -2.37
C THR A 456 2.01 -34.40 -1.13
N TYR A 457 2.74 -35.17 -0.32
CA TYR A 457 2.25 -35.69 0.95
C TYR A 457 2.95 -34.97 2.11
N MET A 458 2.14 -34.45 3.04
CA MET A 458 2.57 -33.82 4.27
C MET A 458 2.21 -34.76 5.42
N ILE A 459 3.20 -35.51 5.92
CA ILE A 459 2.99 -36.53 6.96
C ILE A 459 3.58 -35.99 8.26
N ASP A 460 2.72 -35.80 9.26
CA ASP A 460 3.10 -35.25 10.56
C ASP A 460 2.21 -35.83 11.67
N LYS A 461 2.44 -35.43 12.92
CA LYS A 461 1.66 -35.83 14.08
C LYS A 461 1.23 -34.62 14.90
N THR A 462 0.14 -34.73 15.63
CA THR A 462 -0.27 -33.66 16.54
C THR A 462 0.72 -33.57 17.72
N VAL A 463 1.18 -32.35 18.02
CA VAL A 463 2.06 -32.06 19.16
C VAL A 463 1.42 -30.93 19.97
N GLU A 464 1.05 -31.22 21.21
CA GLU A 464 0.62 -30.20 22.17
C GLU A 464 1.82 -29.40 22.67
N ARG A 465 1.69 -28.08 22.70
CA ARG A 465 2.72 -27.13 23.12
C ARG A 465 2.14 -26.30 24.27
N HIS A 466 2.93 -26.16 25.32
CA HIS A 466 2.59 -25.39 26.51
C HIS A 466 3.63 -24.31 26.76
N TYR A 467 3.16 -23.14 27.17
CA TYR A 467 3.92 -21.94 27.46
C TYR A 467 3.50 -21.38 28.82
N ASP A 468 4.50 -20.94 29.58
CA ASP A 468 4.27 -20.32 30.88
C ASP A 468 3.40 -19.05 30.77
N ASN A 469 2.38 -18.96 31.62
CA ASN A 469 1.61 -17.74 31.80
C ASN A 469 2.43 -16.63 32.49
N PRO A 470 2.16 -15.34 32.18
CA PRO A 470 2.81 -14.24 32.87
C PRO A 470 2.48 -14.23 34.37
N THR A 471 3.48 -13.92 35.20
CA THR A 471 3.30 -13.64 36.63
C THR A 471 3.49 -12.14 36.86
N TYR A 472 2.55 -11.51 37.57
CA TYR A 472 2.53 -10.06 37.72
C TYR A 472 1.99 -9.62 39.09
N ASP A 473 2.31 -8.38 39.47
CA ASP A 473 1.78 -7.69 40.65
C ASP A 473 1.10 -6.40 40.21
N VAL A 474 -0.14 -6.18 40.65
CA VAL A 474 -0.92 -4.97 40.37
C VAL A 474 -0.16 -3.69 40.77
N ALA A 475 0.73 -3.76 41.76
CA ALA A 475 1.57 -2.63 42.16
C ALA A 475 2.47 -2.09 41.02
N ASN A 476 2.80 -2.90 40.03
CA ASN A 476 3.66 -2.55 38.90
C ASN A 476 2.89 -2.15 37.63
N LEU A 477 1.58 -1.91 37.73
CA LEU A 477 0.70 -1.63 36.59
C LEU A 477 1.23 -0.54 35.63
N HIS A 478 1.77 0.56 36.17
CA HIS A 478 2.34 1.64 35.36
C HIS A 478 3.62 1.25 34.63
N GLU A 479 4.43 0.38 35.22
CA GLU A 479 5.65 -0.14 34.61
C GLU A 479 5.29 -1.06 33.45
N TYR A 480 4.36 -1.99 33.66
CA TYR A 480 3.86 -2.86 32.59
C TYR A 480 3.29 -2.08 31.42
N LEU A 481 2.47 -1.05 31.70
CA LEU A 481 1.95 -0.18 30.64
C LEU A 481 3.08 0.54 29.90
N THR A 482 4.11 1.01 30.61
CA THR A 482 5.27 1.68 29.99
C THR A 482 6.03 0.74 29.05
N GLN A 483 6.19 -0.53 29.42
CA GLN A 483 6.81 -1.55 28.57
C GLN A 483 5.94 -1.88 27.35
N VAL A 484 4.64 -2.13 27.56
CA VAL A 484 3.68 -2.43 26.49
C VAL A 484 3.63 -1.31 25.45
N LEU A 485 3.56 -0.04 25.87
CA LEU A 485 3.50 1.10 24.95
C LEU A 485 4.79 1.28 24.10
N GLN A 486 5.89 0.62 24.46
CA GLN A 486 7.16 0.69 23.72
C GLN A 486 7.36 -0.47 22.75
N LEU A 487 6.61 -1.57 22.88
CA LEU A 487 6.63 -2.67 21.91
C LEU A 487 6.22 -2.17 20.53
N GLU A 488 6.96 -2.54 19.49
CA GLU A 488 6.76 -2.01 18.15
C GLU A 488 5.34 -2.27 17.61
N ALA A 489 4.66 -3.34 18.05
CA ALA A 489 3.25 -3.61 17.71
C ALA A 489 2.28 -2.56 18.27
N VAL A 490 2.58 -1.99 19.44
CA VAL A 490 1.74 -1.00 20.14
C VAL A 490 2.21 0.43 19.88
N ALA A 491 3.52 0.67 19.98
CA ALA A 491 4.14 1.99 19.91
C ALA A 491 3.80 2.81 18.66
N CYS A 492 4.04 4.12 18.69
CA CYS A 492 3.75 4.99 17.57
C CYS A 492 4.42 4.54 16.25
N LYS A 493 3.66 4.61 15.16
CA LYS A 493 4.12 4.25 13.80
C LYS A 493 4.46 5.47 12.94
N ASP A 494 4.70 6.63 13.55
CA ASP A 494 4.91 7.88 12.80
C ASP A 494 6.12 7.77 11.85
N TRP A 495 7.21 7.11 12.27
CA TRP A 495 8.37 6.84 11.42
C TRP A 495 8.03 6.07 10.14
N LEU A 496 7.02 5.20 10.13
CA LEU A 496 6.54 4.50 8.94
C LEU A 496 5.70 5.41 8.05
N THR A 497 4.82 6.21 8.65
CA THR A 497 3.80 6.98 7.93
C THR A 497 4.34 8.31 7.40
N ASN A 498 5.18 9.02 8.14
CA ASN A 498 5.65 10.37 7.80
C ASN A 498 6.49 10.49 6.52
N LYS A 499 6.86 9.35 5.89
CA LYS A 499 7.61 9.27 4.63
C LYS A 499 6.83 8.66 3.45
N VAL A 500 5.57 8.32 3.67
CA VAL A 500 4.69 7.65 2.71
C VAL A 500 3.64 8.63 2.23
N ASP A 501 3.44 8.80 0.92
CA ASP A 501 2.33 9.61 0.39
C ASP A 501 1.00 9.00 0.83
N ARG A 502 0.12 9.85 1.39
CA ARG A 502 -1.21 9.47 1.90
C ARG A 502 -2.33 10.33 1.31
N SER A 503 -2.06 10.95 0.16
CA SER A 503 -2.91 11.96 -0.46
C SER A 503 -3.02 11.83 -1.98
N VAL A 504 -1.98 11.28 -2.64
CA VAL A 504 -1.96 11.08 -4.10
C VAL A 504 -3.19 10.33 -4.59
N THR A 505 -3.65 10.68 -5.79
CA THR A 505 -4.96 10.42 -6.40
C THR A 505 -6.06 11.41 -6.01
N GLY A 506 -5.94 12.10 -4.88
CA GLY A 506 -7.02 12.93 -4.32
C GLY A 506 -8.26 12.13 -3.90
N LYS A 507 -8.16 10.80 -3.78
CA LYS A 507 -9.27 9.91 -3.42
C LYS A 507 -9.14 9.32 -2.02
N VAL A 508 -8.09 9.63 -1.28
CA VAL A 508 -7.92 9.13 0.10
C VAL A 508 -8.91 9.83 1.02
N ALA A 509 -9.82 9.05 1.62
CA ALA A 509 -10.82 9.54 2.57
C ALA A 509 -10.46 9.23 4.04
N ARG A 510 -9.69 8.16 4.25
CA ARG A 510 -9.11 7.81 5.55
C ARG A 510 -7.71 7.25 5.38
N GLN A 511 -6.80 7.77 6.20
CA GLN A 511 -5.42 7.32 6.32
C GLN A 511 -5.03 7.31 7.80
N GLN A 512 -3.85 6.76 8.08
CA GLN A 512 -3.36 6.43 9.42
C GLN A 512 -3.42 7.62 10.40
N CYS A 513 -2.94 8.80 10.03
CA CYS A 513 -2.83 9.96 10.92
C CYS A 513 -4.19 10.60 11.25
N GLN A 514 -4.48 10.87 12.52
CA GLN A 514 -5.74 11.40 13.00
C GLN A 514 -5.54 12.60 13.94
N GLY A 515 -6.60 13.39 14.13
CA GLY A 515 -6.65 14.51 15.07
C GLY A 515 -5.77 15.71 14.70
N GLU A 516 -5.75 16.73 15.55
CA GLU A 516 -5.14 18.03 15.23
C GLU A 516 -3.61 18.01 15.24
N ILE A 517 -2.99 17.02 15.88
CA ILE A 517 -1.53 16.80 15.88
C ILE A 517 -1.08 15.61 15.01
N GLN A 518 -2.00 15.01 14.23
CA GLN A 518 -1.72 14.05 13.16
C GLN A 518 -0.97 12.76 13.58
N LEU A 519 -1.47 12.05 14.59
CA LEU A 519 -0.87 10.78 15.04
C LEU A 519 -1.46 9.56 14.34
N PRO A 520 -0.66 8.53 13.98
CA PRO A 520 -1.10 7.36 13.23
C PRO A 520 -1.93 6.40 14.10
N LEU A 521 -3.25 6.61 14.14
CA LEU A 521 -4.19 5.93 15.05
C LEU A 521 -5.35 5.25 14.33
N SER A 522 -5.55 5.50 13.02
CA SER A 522 -6.71 4.97 12.29
C SER A 522 -6.67 3.43 12.17
N ASP A 523 -7.76 2.78 12.55
CA ASP A 523 -7.98 1.33 12.47
C ASP A 523 -8.00 0.79 11.02
N CYS A 524 -8.54 1.57 10.08
CA CYS A 524 -8.64 1.19 8.67
C CYS A 524 -8.24 2.34 7.71
N GLY A 525 -7.93 1.96 6.47
CA GLY A 525 -7.76 2.87 5.35
C GLY A 525 -8.99 2.89 4.45
N VAL A 526 -9.37 4.06 3.93
CA VAL A 526 -10.55 4.21 3.04
C VAL A 526 -10.21 5.12 1.86
N VAL A 527 -10.58 4.68 0.66
CA VAL A 527 -10.50 5.47 -0.57
C VAL A 527 -11.86 5.62 -1.22
N ALA A 528 -12.11 6.77 -1.83
CA ALA A 528 -13.22 6.97 -2.75
C ALA A 528 -12.91 6.32 -4.11
N LEU A 529 -13.94 5.88 -4.83
CA LEU A 529 -13.80 5.33 -6.18
C LEU A 529 -13.80 6.40 -7.28
N ASP A 530 -14.40 7.56 -7.00
CA ASP A 530 -14.43 8.74 -7.86
C ASP A 530 -14.22 10.04 -7.05
N TYR A 531 -14.35 11.19 -7.70
CA TYR A 531 -14.18 12.49 -7.06
C TYR A 531 -15.48 13.07 -6.47
N ARG A 532 -16.62 12.37 -6.60
CA ARG A 532 -17.85 12.72 -5.88
C ARG A 532 -17.71 12.40 -4.40
N GLY A 533 -16.85 11.44 -4.07
CA GLY A 533 -16.51 11.09 -2.69
C GLY A 533 -17.73 10.56 -1.95
N GLU A 534 -18.50 9.69 -2.59
CA GLU A 534 -19.60 8.95 -1.97
C GLU A 534 -19.19 7.49 -1.79
N LYS A 535 -19.04 6.74 -2.88
CA LYS A 535 -18.66 5.32 -2.83
C LYS A 535 -17.16 5.12 -2.71
N GLY A 536 -16.75 4.03 -2.06
CA GLY A 536 -15.35 3.76 -1.80
C GLY A 536 -15.01 2.30 -1.53
N ILE A 537 -13.76 2.07 -1.14
CA ILE A 537 -13.26 0.79 -0.64
C ILE A 537 -12.58 1.02 0.71
N ALA A 538 -12.94 0.23 1.71
CA ALA A 538 -12.24 0.17 2.99
C ALA A 538 -11.29 -1.03 3.01
N THR A 539 -10.16 -0.90 3.71
CA THR A 539 -9.22 -2.00 3.94
C THR A 539 -8.59 -1.93 5.34
N SER A 540 -8.34 -3.09 5.92
CA SER A 540 -7.76 -3.29 7.24
C SER A 540 -6.94 -4.58 7.28
N ILE A 541 -6.18 -4.78 8.34
CA ILE A 541 -5.28 -5.93 8.54
C ILE A 541 -5.51 -6.53 9.93
N GLY A 542 -5.37 -7.85 10.06
CA GLY A 542 -5.31 -8.55 11.34
C GLY A 542 -4.31 -9.71 11.31
N HIS A 543 -3.61 -9.95 12.43
CA HIS A 543 -2.67 -11.03 12.63
C HIS A 543 -2.43 -11.28 14.13
N ALA A 544 -2.44 -12.54 14.58
CA ALA A 544 -2.20 -12.89 15.98
C ALA A 544 -1.16 -14.03 16.16
N PRO A 545 0.09 -13.87 15.67
CA PRO A 545 1.06 -14.97 15.68
C PRO A 545 1.55 -15.37 17.08
N GLN A 546 1.55 -14.48 18.06
CA GLN A 546 1.86 -14.83 19.45
C GLN A 546 0.81 -15.78 20.02
N ALA A 547 -0.48 -15.50 19.80
CA ALA A 547 -1.56 -16.41 20.17
C ALA A 547 -1.48 -17.73 19.38
N ALA A 548 -1.12 -17.66 18.09
CA ALA A 548 -0.96 -18.84 17.25
C ALA A 548 0.13 -19.81 17.76
N LEU A 549 1.18 -19.33 18.45
CA LEU A 549 2.18 -20.20 19.07
C LEU A 549 1.55 -21.17 20.08
N ALA A 550 0.69 -20.66 20.96
CA ALA A 550 -0.05 -21.46 21.94
C ALA A 550 -1.16 -22.28 21.26
N ASP A 551 -2.04 -21.63 20.49
CA ASP A 551 -3.14 -22.30 19.79
C ASP A 551 -3.26 -21.79 18.34
N PRO A 552 -2.93 -22.62 17.33
CA PRO A 552 -2.99 -22.23 15.92
C PRO A 552 -4.42 -21.95 15.42
N ALA A 553 -5.45 -22.56 16.01
CA ALA A 553 -6.84 -22.29 15.65
C ALA A 553 -7.29 -20.92 16.18
N ALA A 554 -6.99 -20.64 17.45
CA ALA A 554 -7.30 -19.34 18.06
C ALA A 554 -6.57 -18.21 17.33
N GLY A 555 -5.28 -18.38 17.03
CA GLY A 555 -4.50 -17.39 16.26
C GLY A 555 -5.13 -17.06 14.90
N SER A 556 -5.61 -18.07 14.15
CA SER A 556 -6.33 -17.86 12.90
C SER A 556 -7.66 -17.11 13.06
N VAL A 557 -8.45 -17.46 14.08
CA VAL A 557 -9.74 -16.80 14.36
C VAL A 557 -9.51 -15.35 14.76
N LEU A 558 -8.51 -15.09 15.62
CA LEU A 558 -8.13 -13.75 16.04
C LEU A 558 -7.63 -12.89 14.88
N SER A 559 -6.82 -13.45 13.97
CA SER A 559 -6.38 -12.72 12.76
C SER A 559 -7.58 -12.25 11.90
N VAL A 560 -8.63 -13.08 11.76
CA VAL A 560 -9.85 -12.68 11.07
C VAL A 560 -10.62 -11.64 11.90
N ALA A 561 -10.81 -11.89 13.19
CA ALA A 561 -11.54 -11.00 14.10
C ALA A 561 -10.95 -9.59 14.13
N GLU A 562 -9.63 -9.45 14.32
CA GLU A 562 -8.91 -8.16 14.33
C GLU A 562 -9.05 -7.44 12.98
N SER A 563 -8.94 -8.16 11.86
CA SER A 563 -9.13 -7.53 10.54
C SER A 563 -10.54 -6.93 10.41
N LEU A 564 -11.56 -7.55 11.01
CA LEU A 564 -12.94 -7.10 10.95
C LEU A 564 -13.25 -6.01 12.00
N THR A 565 -12.73 -6.10 13.23
CA THR A 565 -12.87 -5.02 14.23
C THR A 565 -12.21 -3.73 13.77
N ASN A 566 -11.10 -3.83 13.02
CA ASN A 566 -10.51 -2.69 12.34
C ASN A 566 -11.36 -2.16 11.18
N LEU A 567 -12.00 -3.04 10.39
CA LEU A 567 -12.80 -2.63 9.22
C LEU A 567 -14.13 -1.98 9.60
N VAL A 568 -14.70 -2.32 10.77
CA VAL A 568 -16.08 -1.99 11.16
C VAL A 568 -16.37 -0.49 11.19
N TRP A 569 -15.35 0.36 11.27
CA TRP A 569 -15.50 1.82 11.33
C TRP A 569 -15.88 2.47 9.99
N ALA A 570 -15.76 1.73 8.88
CA ALA A 570 -16.25 2.15 7.58
C ALA A 570 -17.72 1.74 7.38
N PRO A 571 -18.57 2.58 6.77
CA PRO A 571 -19.97 2.26 6.51
C PRO A 571 -20.10 1.34 5.29
N LEU A 572 -20.06 0.03 5.52
CA LEU A 572 -20.08 -0.98 4.46
C LEU A 572 -21.45 -1.05 3.79
N ALA A 573 -21.46 -1.26 2.47
CA ALA A 573 -22.67 -1.18 1.66
C ALA A 573 -23.76 -2.19 2.08
N GLU A 574 -23.36 -3.41 2.42
CA GLU A 574 -24.24 -4.51 2.84
C GLU A 574 -23.72 -5.15 4.14
N GLY A 575 -23.13 -4.34 5.02
CA GLY A 575 -22.52 -4.82 6.25
C GLY A 575 -21.40 -5.84 5.96
N LEU A 576 -21.41 -6.96 6.68
CA LEU A 576 -20.37 -7.98 6.56
C LEU A 576 -20.38 -8.70 5.19
N ASP A 577 -21.51 -8.72 4.47
CA ASP A 577 -21.63 -9.41 3.18
C ASP A 577 -20.88 -8.68 2.05
N SER A 578 -20.52 -7.41 2.27
CA SER A 578 -19.64 -6.64 1.38
C SER A 578 -18.15 -6.98 1.51
N VAL A 579 -17.78 -7.81 2.49
CA VAL A 579 -16.38 -8.06 2.84
C VAL A 579 -15.83 -9.29 2.13
N SER A 580 -14.62 -9.14 1.58
CA SER A 580 -13.78 -10.21 1.07
C SER A 580 -12.42 -10.16 1.73
N LEU A 581 -11.84 -11.33 1.97
CA LEU A 581 -10.55 -11.46 2.65
C LEU A 581 -9.43 -11.95 1.72
N SER A 582 -8.21 -11.52 2.02
CA SER A 582 -6.97 -12.15 1.54
C SER A 582 -6.26 -12.80 2.71
N ALA A 583 -6.03 -14.12 2.64
CA ALA A 583 -5.28 -14.85 3.68
C ALA A 583 -3.87 -15.17 3.19
N ASN A 584 -2.86 -14.64 3.89
CA ASN A 584 -1.44 -14.81 3.55
C ASN A 584 -0.75 -15.64 4.64
N TRP A 585 -0.25 -16.82 4.28
CA TRP A 585 0.22 -17.85 5.20
C TRP A 585 1.75 -17.94 5.22
N MET A 586 2.37 -17.46 6.29
CA MET A 586 3.82 -17.55 6.51
C MET A 586 4.05 -18.63 7.56
N TRP A 587 4.51 -19.80 7.13
CA TRP A 587 4.60 -20.97 8.00
C TRP A 587 5.96 -21.68 7.90
N PRO A 588 6.54 -22.17 9.00
CA PRO A 588 7.81 -22.90 8.96
C PRO A 588 7.60 -24.41 8.72
N CYS A 589 6.96 -24.78 7.61
CA CYS A 589 6.66 -26.18 7.31
C CYS A 589 7.90 -27.09 7.43
N ARG A 590 7.72 -28.32 7.92
CA ARG A 590 8.78 -29.32 8.14
C ARG A 590 9.93 -28.88 9.06
N SER A 591 9.82 -27.73 9.73
CA SER A 591 10.90 -27.19 10.55
C SER A 591 10.96 -27.84 11.92
N GLN A 592 9.85 -28.39 12.41
CA GLN A 592 9.75 -29.16 13.64
C GLN A 592 8.57 -30.11 13.59
N GLU A 593 8.56 -31.08 14.50
CA GLU A 593 7.46 -32.03 14.62
C GLU A 593 6.17 -31.33 15.05
N GLY A 594 5.06 -31.67 14.42
CA GLY A 594 3.73 -31.10 14.63
C GLY A 594 3.46 -29.77 13.95
N GLU A 595 4.42 -29.19 13.23
CA GLU A 595 4.24 -27.88 12.60
C GLU A 595 3.30 -27.91 11.40
N ASP A 596 3.32 -28.99 10.61
CA ASP A 596 2.46 -29.14 9.45
C ASP A 596 1.01 -29.45 9.90
N ALA A 597 0.85 -30.17 11.01
CA ALA A 597 -0.43 -30.38 11.68
C ALA A 597 -1.03 -29.07 12.22
N ARG A 598 -0.19 -28.18 12.76
CA ARG A 598 -0.59 -26.84 13.22
C ARG A 598 -1.07 -25.96 12.06
N LEU A 599 -0.38 -25.97 10.91
CA LEU A 599 -0.84 -25.27 9.69
C LEU A 599 -2.23 -25.76 9.26
N TYR A 600 -2.43 -27.09 9.19
CA TYR A 600 -3.73 -27.66 8.81
C TYR A 600 -4.85 -27.18 9.74
N THR A 601 -4.59 -27.22 11.05
CA THR A 601 -5.51 -26.76 12.09
C THR A 601 -5.84 -25.27 11.93
N ALA A 602 -4.83 -24.44 11.69
CA ALA A 602 -4.99 -23.00 11.47
C ALA A 602 -5.84 -22.68 10.22
N VAL A 603 -5.57 -23.34 9.08
CA VAL A 603 -6.33 -23.13 7.84
C VAL A 603 -7.77 -23.59 7.99
N LYS A 604 -7.99 -24.75 8.65
CA LYS A 604 -9.33 -25.26 8.92
C LYS A 604 -10.13 -24.29 9.80
N ALA A 605 -9.52 -23.80 10.89
CA ALA A 605 -10.17 -22.86 11.80
C ALA A 605 -10.57 -21.56 11.10
N LEU A 606 -9.68 -20.99 10.28
CA LEU A 606 -9.99 -19.81 9.48
C LEU A 606 -11.14 -20.07 8.51
N SER A 607 -11.09 -21.19 7.77
CA SER A 607 -12.13 -21.57 6.81
C SER A 607 -13.50 -21.73 7.49
N ASP A 608 -13.57 -22.51 8.57
CA ASP A 608 -14.82 -22.76 9.30
C ASP A 608 -15.38 -21.46 9.91
N PHE A 609 -14.52 -20.59 10.46
CA PHE A 609 -14.95 -19.30 11.00
C PHE A 609 -15.47 -18.36 9.90
N CYS A 610 -14.78 -18.26 8.77
CA CYS A 610 -15.24 -17.45 7.62
C CYS A 610 -16.57 -17.99 7.06
N CYS A 611 -16.71 -19.31 6.95
CA CYS A 611 -17.97 -19.95 6.56
C CYS A 611 -19.11 -19.60 7.51
N ALA A 612 -18.87 -19.67 8.83
CA ALA A 612 -19.85 -19.32 9.85
C ALA A 612 -20.22 -17.81 9.85
N LEU A 613 -19.25 -16.95 9.57
CA LEU A 613 -19.46 -15.51 9.38
C LEU A 613 -20.13 -15.14 8.04
N GLN A 614 -20.26 -16.10 7.12
CA GLN A 614 -20.79 -15.91 5.76
C GLN A 614 -19.94 -14.96 4.89
N ILE A 615 -18.61 -15.04 5.04
CA ILE A 615 -17.64 -14.25 4.26
C ILE A 615 -16.70 -15.15 3.45
N ASN A 616 -16.17 -14.61 2.37
CA ASN A 616 -15.29 -15.34 1.44
C ASN A 616 -13.82 -14.93 1.57
N VAL A 617 -12.95 -15.89 1.22
CA VAL A 617 -11.50 -15.71 1.07
C VAL A 617 -11.11 -15.99 -0.40
N PRO A 618 -11.40 -15.06 -1.34
CA PRO A 618 -11.28 -15.32 -2.78
C PRO A 618 -9.83 -15.23 -3.30
N THR A 619 -8.89 -14.78 -2.47
CA THR A 619 -7.48 -14.61 -2.82
C THR A 619 -6.59 -14.83 -1.59
N GLY A 620 -5.29 -15.03 -1.80
CA GLY A 620 -4.32 -15.31 -0.75
C GLY A 620 -2.99 -15.76 -1.33
N LYS A 621 -2.01 -15.95 -0.46
CA LYS A 621 -0.70 -16.48 -0.82
C LYS A 621 -0.09 -17.27 0.34
N ASP A 622 0.97 -17.99 0.07
CA ASP A 622 1.72 -18.73 1.08
C ASP A 622 3.24 -18.54 0.92
N SER A 623 3.95 -18.67 2.05
CA SER A 623 5.40 -18.66 2.18
C SER A 623 5.78 -19.67 3.25
N LEU A 624 6.21 -20.86 2.84
CA LEU A 624 6.20 -22.08 3.68
C LEU A 624 7.58 -22.53 4.18
N SER A 625 8.57 -21.65 4.09
CA SER A 625 9.96 -21.92 4.48
C SER A 625 10.45 -20.88 5.50
N MET A 626 9.61 -20.52 6.47
CA MET A 626 9.85 -19.45 7.45
C MET A 626 10.82 -19.85 8.58
N THR A 627 12.02 -20.30 8.18
CA THR A 627 13.10 -20.73 9.07
C THR A 627 14.44 -20.19 8.59
N GLN A 628 15.26 -19.71 9.53
CA GLN A 628 16.63 -19.28 9.29
C GLN A 628 17.61 -20.30 9.86
N LYS A 629 18.53 -20.79 9.03
CA LYS A 629 19.65 -21.63 9.47
C LYS A 629 20.93 -20.81 9.57
N TYR A 630 21.74 -21.07 10.60
CA TYR A 630 23.03 -20.44 10.82
C TYR A 630 24.19 -21.40 10.53
N PRO A 631 25.40 -20.89 10.19
CA PRO A 631 26.58 -21.71 9.89
C PRO A 631 27.04 -22.65 11.01
N ASP A 632 26.67 -22.37 12.27
CA ASP A 632 26.96 -23.21 13.42
C ASP A 632 25.96 -24.38 13.59
N GLY A 633 24.97 -24.49 12.70
CA GLY A 633 23.93 -25.50 12.73
C GLY A 633 22.71 -25.14 13.58
N SER A 634 22.72 -23.99 14.26
CA SER A 634 21.53 -23.49 14.94
C SER A 634 20.46 -23.04 13.93
N LYS A 635 19.20 -23.10 14.35
CA LYS A 635 18.06 -22.65 13.55
C LYS A 635 17.15 -21.77 14.39
N VAL A 636 16.54 -20.77 13.76
CA VAL A 636 15.46 -19.96 14.35
C VAL A 636 14.21 -20.16 13.52
N ILE A 637 13.10 -20.45 14.20
CA ILE A 637 11.81 -20.77 13.59
C ILE A 637 10.89 -19.56 13.75
N SER A 638 10.29 -19.08 12.67
CA SER A 638 9.27 -18.02 12.83
C SER A 638 7.97 -18.60 13.36
N PRO A 639 7.24 -17.88 14.23
CA PRO A 639 5.87 -18.27 14.58
C PRO A 639 5.01 -18.49 13.33
N GLY A 640 4.21 -19.56 13.31
CA GLY A 640 3.22 -19.78 12.26
C GLY A 640 2.25 -18.60 12.21
N THR A 641 2.21 -17.91 11.07
CA THR A 641 1.55 -16.61 10.94
C THR A 641 0.58 -16.61 9.77
N VAL A 642 -0.67 -16.24 10.03
CA VAL A 642 -1.61 -15.81 8.97
C VAL A 642 -1.88 -14.33 9.11
N ILE A 643 -1.64 -13.59 8.03
CA ILE A 643 -2.03 -12.18 7.91
C ILE A 643 -3.29 -12.12 7.06
N VAL A 644 -4.36 -11.59 7.65
CA VAL A 644 -5.64 -11.39 6.98
C VAL A 644 -5.75 -9.93 6.58
N SER A 645 -5.86 -9.66 5.28
CA SER A 645 -6.28 -8.35 4.78
C SER A 645 -7.77 -8.41 4.47
N ALA A 646 -8.55 -7.45 4.95
CA ALA A 646 -9.96 -7.32 4.61
C ALA A 646 -10.17 -6.17 3.63
N GLY A 647 -11.15 -6.32 2.73
CA GLY A 647 -11.57 -5.31 1.79
C GLY A 647 -13.09 -5.31 1.62
N GLY A 648 -13.71 -4.13 1.58
CA GLY A 648 -15.17 -4.04 1.39
C GLY A 648 -15.65 -2.74 0.76
N GLU A 649 -16.77 -2.82 0.03
CA GLU A 649 -17.43 -1.66 -0.57
C GLU A 649 -17.96 -0.71 0.52
N VAL A 650 -17.62 0.57 0.42
CA VAL A 650 -18.09 1.64 1.30
C VAL A 650 -19.24 2.39 0.65
N SER A 651 -20.34 2.50 1.38
CA SER A 651 -21.56 3.18 0.93
C SER A 651 -21.46 4.70 0.94
N ASP A 652 -20.72 5.27 1.89
CA ASP A 652 -20.49 6.71 2.04
C ASP A 652 -19.18 6.98 2.80
N VAL A 653 -18.11 7.30 2.08
CA VAL A 653 -16.77 7.56 2.66
C VAL A 653 -16.77 8.71 3.68
N LYS A 654 -17.79 9.57 3.71
CA LYS A 654 -17.88 10.70 4.63
C LYS A 654 -18.26 10.26 6.05
N LYS A 655 -18.89 9.10 6.22
CA LYS A 655 -19.36 8.61 7.54
C LYS A 655 -18.36 7.71 8.25
N VAL A 656 -17.14 7.58 7.73
CA VAL A 656 -16.08 6.79 8.40
C VAL A 656 -15.80 7.38 9.78
N VAL A 657 -15.88 6.53 10.81
CA VAL A 657 -15.69 6.94 12.21
C VAL A 657 -14.20 7.16 12.50
N SER A 658 -13.87 8.13 13.37
CA SER A 658 -12.49 8.37 13.83
C SER A 658 -12.28 7.73 15.21
N PRO A 659 -11.05 7.26 15.52
CA PRO A 659 -10.70 6.81 16.87
C PRO A 659 -10.54 7.97 17.87
N VAL A 660 -10.35 9.20 17.38
CA VAL A 660 -10.08 10.34 18.26
C VAL A 660 -11.33 10.76 19.02
N MET A 661 -11.27 10.71 20.35
CA MET A 661 -12.38 11.09 21.20
C MET A 661 -12.75 12.57 21.00
N VAL A 662 -14.05 12.86 21.16
CA VAL A 662 -14.58 14.22 21.13
C VAL A 662 -14.73 14.72 22.57
N ASN A 663 -14.19 15.90 22.87
CA ASN A 663 -14.36 16.54 24.18
C ASN A 663 -15.77 17.14 24.33
N ASP A 664 -16.76 16.29 24.64
CA ASP A 664 -18.17 16.66 24.85
C ASP A 664 -18.68 16.04 26.16
N ASP A 665 -18.97 16.88 27.16
CA ASP A 665 -19.44 16.49 28.50
C ASP A 665 -20.80 15.76 28.50
N LYS A 666 -21.52 15.81 27.39
CA LYS A 666 -22.81 15.13 27.16
C LYS A 666 -22.66 13.88 26.30
N SER A 667 -21.55 13.19 26.47
CA SER A 667 -21.25 11.92 25.81
C SER A 667 -20.70 10.89 26.78
N SER A 668 -20.78 9.62 26.39
CA SER A 668 -20.38 8.48 27.20
C SER A 668 -19.61 7.46 26.36
N PHE A 669 -18.69 6.74 27.01
CA PHE A 669 -17.94 5.64 26.43
C PHE A 669 -18.56 4.29 26.79
N TYR A 670 -18.61 3.39 25.82
CA TYR A 670 -19.13 2.04 25.94
C TYR A 670 -18.14 1.02 25.41
N HIS A 671 -17.87 -0.02 26.18
CA HIS A 671 -17.20 -1.23 25.72
C HIS A 671 -18.25 -2.16 25.08
N ILE A 672 -17.94 -2.69 23.90
CA ILE A 672 -18.73 -3.71 23.21
C ILE A 672 -17.85 -4.93 23.01
N ASP A 673 -18.28 -6.07 23.51
CA ASP A 673 -17.56 -7.34 23.37
C ASP A 673 -17.86 -7.97 22.01
N PHE A 674 -16.82 -8.45 21.32
CA PHE A 674 -16.93 -9.23 20.07
C PHE A 674 -16.51 -10.69 20.27
N SER A 675 -15.89 -11.03 21.39
CA SER A 675 -15.29 -12.34 21.63
C SER A 675 -16.26 -13.35 22.26
N PHE A 676 -17.14 -12.87 23.15
CA PHE A 676 -17.93 -13.69 24.07
C PHE A 676 -17.08 -14.65 24.90
N ASP A 677 -15.82 -14.29 25.15
CA ASP A 677 -14.84 -15.05 25.93
C ASP A 677 -14.50 -14.32 27.23
N THR A 678 -13.88 -15.05 28.17
CA THR A 678 -13.25 -14.49 29.37
C THR A 678 -11.96 -13.73 29.02
N PHE A 679 -11.60 -12.75 29.85
CA PHE A 679 -10.35 -11.99 29.67
C PHE A 679 -9.13 -12.86 29.90
N LYS A 680 -8.23 -12.86 28.91
CA LYS A 680 -7.11 -13.79 28.80
C LYS A 680 -5.85 -13.04 28.37
N LEU A 681 -4.71 -13.40 28.95
CA LEU A 681 -3.44 -12.69 28.74
C LEU A 681 -2.47 -13.43 27.83
N GLY A 682 -2.69 -14.72 27.56
CA GLY A 682 -1.90 -15.46 26.59
C GLY A 682 -1.94 -14.81 25.21
N GLY A 683 -0.79 -14.80 24.54
CA GLY A 683 -0.62 -14.22 23.21
C GLY A 683 -0.63 -12.69 23.15
N SER A 684 -0.76 -11.99 24.28
CA SER A 684 -0.85 -10.52 24.31
C SER A 684 0.51 -9.82 24.26
N ALA A 685 0.51 -8.55 23.87
CA ALA A 685 1.64 -7.64 24.03
C ALA A 685 2.09 -7.53 25.50
N PHE A 686 1.17 -7.65 26.46
CA PHE A 686 1.51 -7.70 27.89
C PHE A 686 2.33 -8.94 28.23
N ALA A 687 1.90 -10.13 27.81
CA ALA A 687 2.69 -11.35 28.00
C ALA A 687 4.06 -11.23 27.34
N GLN A 688 4.11 -10.70 26.11
CA GLN A 688 5.35 -10.46 25.39
C GLN A 688 6.30 -9.52 26.14
N SER A 689 5.79 -8.42 26.73
CA SER A 689 6.60 -7.47 27.51
C SER A 689 7.27 -8.10 28.74
N LEU A 690 6.72 -9.22 29.23
CA LEU A 690 7.25 -10.01 30.34
C LEU A 690 8.06 -11.22 29.87
N GLY A 691 8.36 -11.32 28.56
CA GLY A 691 9.09 -12.44 27.98
C GLY A 691 8.33 -13.76 28.01
N LYS A 692 6.99 -13.71 27.91
CA LYS A 692 6.10 -14.87 27.95
C LYS A 692 5.20 -14.93 26.72
N VAL A 693 4.71 -16.14 26.42
CA VAL A 693 3.63 -16.37 25.45
C VAL A 693 2.31 -16.60 26.18
N GLY A 694 2.29 -17.50 27.16
CA GLY A 694 1.08 -17.88 27.89
C GLY A 694 0.19 -18.88 27.13
N ASP A 695 -0.45 -19.76 27.89
CA ASP A 695 -1.32 -20.84 27.39
C ASP A 695 -2.78 -20.40 27.25
N ASP A 696 -3.22 -19.42 28.03
CA ASP A 696 -4.60 -18.95 28.04
C ASP A 696 -4.82 -17.86 26.98
N VAL A 697 -4.90 -18.26 25.70
CA VAL A 697 -5.19 -17.31 24.60
C VAL A 697 -6.70 -17.08 24.38
N PRO A 698 -7.13 -15.85 24.03
CA PRO A 698 -8.52 -15.58 23.69
C PRO A 698 -8.90 -16.14 22.31
N THR A 699 -10.19 -16.27 22.06
CA THR A 699 -10.74 -16.54 20.72
C THR A 699 -12.16 -15.97 20.61
N VAL A 700 -12.79 -16.08 19.45
CA VAL A 700 -14.22 -15.82 19.28
C VAL A 700 -14.97 -17.12 19.56
N GLN A 701 -15.72 -17.17 20.66
CA GLN A 701 -16.43 -18.38 21.10
C GLN A 701 -17.64 -18.68 20.21
N GLU A 702 -18.32 -17.63 19.71
CA GLU A 702 -19.55 -17.74 18.92
C GLU A 702 -19.48 -16.84 17.68
N ALA A 703 -19.37 -17.44 16.50
CA ALA A 703 -19.28 -16.70 15.23
C ALA A 703 -20.55 -15.91 14.90
N GLU A 704 -21.74 -16.44 15.23
CA GLU A 704 -23.02 -15.75 15.05
C GLU A 704 -23.07 -14.47 15.90
N TYR A 705 -22.66 -14.55 17.17
CA TYR A 705 -22.54 -13.38 18.06
C TYR A 705 -21.59 -12.32 17.48
N PHE A 706 -20.43 -12.72 16.97
CA PHE A 706 -19.48 -11.79 16.33
C PHE A 706 -20.11 -11.07 15.14
N ARG A 707 -20.82 -11.81 14.28
CA ARG A 707 -21.52 -11.25 13.12
C ARG A 707 -22.62 -10.27 13.57
N ASP A 708 -23.41 -10.62 14.57
CA ASP A 708 -24.46 -9.74 15.11
C ASP A 708 -23.88 -8.46 15.73
N ALA A 709 -22.79 -8.57 16.48
CA ALA A 709 -22.06 -7.41 17.01
C ALA A 709 -21.55 -6.49 15.89
N PHE A 710 -20.95 -7.06 14.84
CA PHE A 710 -20.49 -6.31 13.67
C PHE A 710 -21.64 -5.57 12.98
N LEU A 711 -22.75 -6.26 12.72
CA LEU A 711 -23.92 -5.68 12.05
C LEU A 711 -24.62 -4.62 12.91
N ALA A 712 -24.66 -4.79 14.23
CA ALA A 712 -25.18 -3.79 15.15
C ALA A 712 -24.35 -2.50 15.12
N VAL A 713 -23.01 -2.60 15.12
CA VAL A 713 -22.11 -1.44 15.00
C VAL A 713 -22.28 -0.76 13.64
N GLN A 714 -22.37 -1.52 12.55
CA GLN A 714 -22.67 -0.98 11.21
C GLN A 714 -24.00 -0.21 11.19
N ALA A 715 -25.04 -0.70 11.89
CA ALA A 715 -26.31 0.02 12.00
C ALA A 715 -26.18 1.33 12.78
N LEU A 716 -25.36 1.37 13.85
CA LEU A 716 -25.07 2.61 14.60
C LEU A 716 -24.33 3.64 13.73
N ILE A 717 -23.35 3.21 12.93
CA ILE A 717 -22.58 4.07 12.01
C ILE A 717 -23.50 4.64 10.93
N ASN A 718 -24.32 3.79 10.29
CA ASN A 718 -25.23 4.21 9.23
C ASN A 718 -26.25 5.25 9.70
N LYS A 719 -26.67 5.18 10.97
CA LYS A 719 -27.54 6.16 11.64
C LYS A 719 -26.79 7.41 12.14
N GLY A 720 -25.46 7.43 12.11
CA GLY A 720 -24.64 8.55 12.61
C GLY A 720 -24.69 8.72 14.13
N LEU A 721 -24.80 7.61 14.87
CA LEU A 721 -24.92 7.62 16.34
C LEU A 721 -23.57 7.57 17.08
N ILE A 722 -22.50 7.16 16.38
CA ILE A 722 -21.14 7.07 16.92
C ILE A 722 -20.40 8.38 16.65
N MET A 723 -19.79 8.94 17.69
CA MET A 723 -18.95 10.14 17.62
C MET A 723 -17.49 9.79 17.34
N ALA A 724 -17.00 8.77 18.04
CA ALA A 724 -15.66 8.22 17.90
C ALA A 724 -15.70 6.73 18.30
N GLY A 725 -14.73 5.95 17.85
CA GLY A 725 -14.57 4.58 18.32
C GLY A 725 -13.29 3.93 17.79
N HIS A 726 -12.79 2.99 18.56
CA HIS A 726 -11.51 2.34 18.34
C HIS A 726 -11.56 0.89 18.83
N ASP A 727 -10.86 -0.02 18.16
CA ASP A 727 -10.84 -1.43 18.52
C ASP A 727 -9.91 -1.77 19.70
N ILE A 728 -10.12 -2.95 20.29
CA ILE A 728 -9.25 -3.52 21.33
C ILE A 728 -8.38 -4.58 20.65
N SER A 729 -7.11 -4.24 20.50
CA SER A 729 -6.10 -5.05 19.82
C SER A 729 -4.81 -5.07 20.66
N ALA A 730 -3.64 -4.86 20.05
CA ALA A 730 -2.35 -4.95 20.74
C ALA A 730 -2.25 -3.96 21.93
N GLY A 731 -1.97 -4.48 23.13
CA GLY A 731 -1.89 -3.73 24.37
C GLY A 731 -3.23 -3.58 25.13
N GLY A 732 -4.34 -4.05 24.55
CA GLY A 732 -5.63 -4.17 25.22
C GLY A 732 -6.37 -2.84 25.47
N LEU A 733 -7.41 -2.90 26.30
CA LEU A 733 -8.33 -1.81 26.56
C LEU A 733 -7.65 -0.50 27.00
N ILE A 734 -6.59 -0.58 27.81
CA ILE A 734 -5.90 0.64 28.28
C ILE A 734 -5.23 1.40 27.13
N THR A 735 -4.62 0.67 26.19
CA THR A 735 -4.02 1.27 24.99
C THR A 735 -5.11 1.91 24.14
N THR A 736 -6.22 1.22 23.86
CA THR A 736 -7.35 1.77 23.13
C THR A 736 -7.81 3.12 23.72
N LEU A 737 -8.03 3.19 25.03
CA LEU A 737 -8.48 4.41 25.71
C LEU A 737 -7.45 5.56 25.63
N LEU A 738 -6.17 5.23 25.74
CA LEU A 738 -5.07 6.20 25.62
C LEU A 738 -4.95 6.72 24.18
N GLU A 739 -4.98 5.83 23.19
CA GLU A 739 -4.90 6.16 21.76
C GLU A 739 -6.08 7.04 21.31
N MET A 740 -7.29 6.79 21.81
CA MET A 740 -8.43 7.68 21.62
C MET A 740 -8.17 9.13 22.11
N CYS A 741 -7.26 9.33 23.08
CA CYS A 741 -6.90 10.64 23.62
C CYS A 741 -5.64 11.28 22.99
N PHE A 742 -4.76 10.48 22.39
CA PHE A 742 -3.40 10.93 22.08
C PHE A 742 -3.33 12.09 21.09
N ALA A 743 -4.22 12.12 20.10
CA ALA A 743 -4.22 13.15 19.07
C ALA A 743 -4.92 14.47 19.47
N ASN A 744 -5.42 14.56 20.71
CA ASN A 744 -5.96 15.78 21.29
C ASN A 744 -4.91 16.47 22.17
N VAL A 745 -4.87 17.81 22.16
CA VAL A 745 -4.07 18.60 23.11
C VAL A 745 -4.78 18.85 24.45
N GLU A 746 -6.09 18.62 24.51
CA GLU A 746 -6.95 18.84 25.69
C GLU A 746 -7.89 17.65 25.97
N GLY A 747 -8.41 17.58 27.20
CA GLY A 747 -9.39 16.58 27.65
C GLY A 747 -8.80 15.24 28.13
N GLY A 748 -9.64 14.41 28.73
CA GLY A 748 -9.32 13.09 29.24
C GLY A 748 -10.55 12.25 29.52
N MET A 749 -10.43 11.22 30.35
CA MET A 749 -11.50 10.25 30.58
C MET A 749 -11.65 9.85 32.05
N GLU A 750 -12.89 9.70 32.50
CA GLU A 750 -13.26 9.01 33.73
C GLU A 750 -13.88 7.65 33.36
N ILE A 751 -13.19 6.57 33.71
CA ILE A 751 -13.51 5.18 33.38
C ILE A 751 -13.81 4.39 34.66
N SER A 752 -14.92 3.66 34.68
CA SER A 752 -15.33 2.74 35.73
C SER A 752 -15.53 1.34 35.14
N LEU A 753 -14.68 0.41 35.55
CA LEU A 753 -14.68 -0.98 35.09
C LEU A 753 -15.48 -1.91 36.01
N ASN A 754 -16.15 -1.37 37.04
CA ASN A 754 -16.95 -2.12 38.01
C ASN A 754 -18.06 -2.99 37.42
N LYS A 755 -18.51 -2.69 36.20
CA LYS A 755 -19.57 -3.44 35.51
C LYS A 755 -19.05 -4.59 34.64
N LEU A 756 -17.74 -4.67 34.41
CA LEU A 756 -17.12 -5.82 33.73
C LEU A 756 -16.98 -6.97 34.72
N LYS A 757 -17.28 -8.19 34.26
CA LYS A 757 -17.32 -9.42 35.07
C LYS A 757 -15.95 -10.07 35.23
N GLU A 758 -14.96 -9.27 35.62
CA GLU A 758 -13.60 -9.70 35.96
C GLU A 758 -13.11 -8.82 37.10
N GLU A 759 -12.44 -9.39 38.09
CA GLU A 759 -11.93 -8.67 39.26
C GLU A 759 -10.47 -8.24 39.08
N ASP A 760 -9.70 -8.98 38.29
CA ASP A 760 -8.30 -8.66 38.00
C ASP A 760 -8.20 -7.50 37.00
N ILE A 761 -7.76 -6.35 37.52
CA ILE A 761 -7.57 -5.13 36.73
C ILE A 761 -6.54 -5.30 35.61
N VAL A 762 -5.49 -6.11 35.82
CA VAL A 762 -4.45 -6.34 34.80
C VAL A 762 -5.05 -7.08 33.61
N LYS A 763 -5.86 -8.11 33.87
CA LYS A 763 -6.61 -8.82 32.82
C LYS A 763 -7.56 -7.90 32.06
N ILE A 764 -8.35 -7.09 32.77
CA ILE A 764 -9.30 -6.17 32.10
C ILE A 764 -8.58 -5.17 31.20
N LEU A 765 -7.42 -4.65 31.63
CA LEU A 765 -6.72 -3.60 30.89
C LEU A 765 -5.89 -4.13 29.72
N PHE A 766 -5.29 -5.31 29.85
CA PHE A 766 -4.29 -5.81 28.88
C PHE A 766 -4.72 -7.04 28.06
N ALA A 767 -5.87 -7.66 28.36
CA ALA A 767 -6.36 -8.73 27.52
C ALA A 767 -6.72 -8.20 26.12
N GLU A 768 -6.35 -8.98 25.11
CA GLU A 768 -6.53 -8.65 23.68
C GLU A 768 -7.69 -9.45 23.08
N ASN A 769 -8.74 -9.62 23.88
CA ASN A 769 -10.00 -10.20 23.41
C ASN A 769 -10.62 -9.27 22.34
N PRO A 770 -11.14 -9.80 21.22
CA PRO A 770 -11.84 -9.00 20.24
C PRO A 770 -12.96 -8.16 20.88
N GLY A 771 -12.90 -6.85 20.70
CA GLY A 771 -13.86 -5.90 21.25
C GLY A 771 -13.61 -4.49 20.73
N ILE A 772 -14.50 -3.56 21.03
CA ILE A 772 -14.37 -2.15 20.64
C ILE A 772 -14.82 -1.21 21.76
N VAL A 773 -14.34 0.02 21.72
CA VAL A 773 -14.84 1.15 22.52
C VAL A 773 -15.51 2.16 21.60
N ILE A 774 -16.75 2.54 21.92
CA ILE A 774 -17.47 3.61 21.20
C ILE A 774 -17.78 4.79 22.11
N GLN A 775 -17.73 5.99 21.55
CA GLN A 775 -18.21 7.22 22.15
C GLN A 775 -19.50 7.66 21.49
N VAL A 776 -20.52 7.97 22.30
CA VAL A 776 -21.85 8.33 21.81
C VAL A 776 -22.45 9.48 22.62
N LYS A 777 -23.35 10.27 22.00
CA LYS A 777 -24.07 11.32 22.73
C LYS A 777 -25.07 10.72 23.71
N ASP A 778 -25.12 11.27 24.91
CA ASP A 778 -26.02 10.80 25.98
C ASP A 778 -27.50 10.86 25.59
N LYS A 779 -27.87 11.81 24.73
CA LYS A 779 -29.25 11.93 24.21
C LYS A 779 -29.70 10.72 23.37
N HIS A 780 -28.76 9.91 22.87
CA HIS A 780 -29.03 8.71 22.06
C HIS A 780 -28.89 7.41 22.85
N LYS A 781 -28.57 7.46 24.16
CA LYS A 781 -28.25 6.27 24.96
C LYS A 781 -29.34 5.18 24.88
N ASP A 782 -30.62 5.55 24.93
CA ASP A 782 -31.72 4.60 24.96
C ASP A 782 -31.92 3.94 23.58
N GLU A 783 -31.67 4.69 22.50
CA GLU A 783 -31.71 4.14 21.13
C GLU A 783 -30.55 3.15 20.90
N ILE A 784 -29.36 3.49 21.39
CA ILE A 784 -28.16 2.65 21.24
C ILE A 784 -28.29 1.38 22.07
N SER A 785 -28.66 1.50 23.35
CA SER A 785 -28.88 0.34 24.22
C SER A 785 -29.94 -0.58 23.63
N LYS A 786 -31.06 -0.04 23.17
CA LYS A 786 -32.09 -0.84 22.52
C LYS A 786 -31.56 -1.57 21.28
N LEU A 787 -30.80 -0.90 20.41
CA LEU A 787 -30.27 -1.53 19.19
C LEU A 787 -29.32 -2.69 19.51
N LEU A 788 -28.43 -2.50 20.49
CA LEU A 788 -27.49 -3.55 20.91
C LEU A 788 -28.20 -4.69 21.65
N GLU A 789 -29.19 -4.38 22.51
CA GLU A 789 -30.02 -5.37 23.21
C GLU A 789 -30.86 -6.21 22.23
N ASP A 790 -31.51 -5.56 21.25
CA ASP A 790 -32.31 -6.22 20.21
C ASP A 790 -31.44 -7.15 19.34
N ALA A 791 -30.14 -6.84 19.20
CA ALA A 791 -29.15 -7.66 18.50
C ALA A 791 -28.47 -8.71 19.41
N GLY A 792 -28.80 -8.76 20.72
CA GLY A 792 -28.19 -9.71 21.66
C GLY A 792 -26.71 -9.41 22.00
N VAL A 793 -26.23 -8.20 21.72
CA VAL A 793 -24.81 -7.82 21.85
C VAL A 793 -24.49 -7.40 23.28
N GLY A 794 -23.39 -7.90 23.83
CA GLY A 794 -22.88 -7.51 25.15
C GLY A 794 -22.20 -6.14 25.12
N PHE A 795 -22.71 -5.19 25.90
CA PHE A 795 -22.11 -3.86 26.05
C PHE A 795 -22.18 -3.33 27.47
N VAL A 796 -21.23 -2.46 27.81
CA VAL A 796 -21.12 -1.83 29.13
C VAL A 796 -20.74 -0.36 28.98
N LYS A 797 -21.52 0.54 29.59
CA LYS A 797 -21.06 1.93 29.78
C LYS A 797 -19.86 1.93 30.72
N ILE A 798 -18.71 2.31 30.20
CA ILE A 798 -17.45 2.33 30.94
C ILE A 798 -17.04 3.73 31.38
N GLY A 799 -17.52 4.82 30.78
CA GLY A 799 -17.04 6.13 31.19
C GLY A 799 -17.65 7.34 30.51
N LYS A 800 -17.00 8.49 30.71
CA LYS A 800 -17.33 9.80 30.11
C LYS A 800 -16.05 10.65 29.92
N PRO A 801 -16.08 11.68 29.05
CA PRO A 801 -14.99 12.64 28.94
C PRO A 801 -14.82 13.50 30.21
N THR A 802 -13.61 14.03 30.39
CA THR A 802 -13.26 15.04 31.40
C THR A 802 -12.38 16.12 30.80
N ASP A 803 -12.23 17.25 31.50
CA ASP A 803 -11.37 18.36 31.07
C ASP A 803 -9.89 18.13 31.46
N GLU A 804 -9.61 17.20 32.37
CA GLU A 804 -8.27 16.94 32.90
C GLU A 804 -7.45 16.03 31.97
N ARG A 805 -6.14 16.27 31.83
CA ARG A 805 -5.22 15.51 30.94
C ARG A 805 -4.79 14.16 31.51
N HIS A 806 -5.74 13.37 31.98
CA HIS A 806 -5.49 12.03 32.47
C HIS A 806 -6.68 11.10 32.21
N ILE A 807 -6.44 9.80 32.31
CA ILE A 807 -7.47 8.78 32.40
C ILE A 807 -7.53 8.30 33.85
N LEU A 808 -8.69 8.45 34.51
CA LEU A 808 -8.97 7.85 35.82
C LEU A 808 -9.72 6.54 35.62
N VAL A 809 -9.11 5.42 36.01
CA VAL A 809 -9.72 4.10 35.95
C VAL A 809 -10.08 3.64 37.35
N THR A 810 -11.35 3.29 37.58
CA THR A 810 -11.84 2.78 38.87
C THR A 810 -12.28 1.32 38.76
N LYS A 811 -11.82 0.48 39.70
CA LYS A 811 -12.27 -0.90 39.92
C LYS A 811 -12.32 -1.19 41.43
N GLY A 812 -13.49 -1.59 41.92
CA GLY A 812 -13.79 -1.69 43.34
C GLY A 812 -13.61 -0.33 44.04
N GLU A 813 -12.80 -0.34 45.09
CA GLU A 813 -12.40 0.87 45.85
C GLU A 813 -11.10 1.49 45.33
N ALA A 814 -10.43 0.86 44.37
CA ALA A 814 -9.16 1.33 43.82
C ALA A 814 -9.38 2.27 42.61
N THR A 815 -8.58 3.33 42.56
CA THR A 815 -8.52 4.26 41.43
C THR A 815 -7.07 4.37 40.94
N TYR A 816 -6.89 4.21 39.64
CA TYR A 816 -5.62 4.31 38.93
C TYR A 816 -5.66 5.54 38.03
N GLN A 817 -4.58 6.32 38.01
CA GLN A 817 -4.46 7.52 37.20
C GLN A 817 -3.36 7.35 36.16
N PHE A 818 -3.68 7.58 34.90
CA PHE A 818 -2.73 7.52 33.78
C PHE A 818 -2.63 8.90 33.12
N GLY A 819 -1.44 9.51 33.14
CA GLY A 819 -1.21 10.82 32.52
C GLY A 819 -1.09 10.69 31.01
N ILE A 820 -2.03 11.27 30.26
CA ILE A 820 -2.14 11.08 28.80
C ILE A 820 -0.88 11.58 28.09
N ASP A 821 -0.41 12.77 28.42
CA ASP A 821 0.74 13.38 27.74
C ASP A 821 2.04 12.61 27.97
N TYR A 822 2.27 12.13 29.20
CA TYR A 822 3.42 11.29 29.52
C TYR A 822 3.36 9.95 28.78
N MET A 823 2.22 9.26 28.82
CA MET A 823 2.04 7.97 28.15
C MET A 823 2.14 8.10 26.62
N ARG A 824 1.70 9.22 26.06
CA ARG A 824 1.89 9.54 24.63
C ARG A 824 3.36 9.68 24.28
N ASP A 825 4.16 10.37 25.11
CA ASP A 825 5.60 10.51 24.87
C ASP A 825 6.33 9.16 24.99
N VAL A 826 5.92 8.30 25.93
CA VAL A 826 6.41 6.91 26.05
C VAL A 826 6.07 6.11 24.79
N TRP A 827 4.81 6.14 24.36
CA TRP A 827 4.33 5.47 23.14
C TRP A 827 5.04 5.97 21.88
N TYR A 828 5.39 7.25 21.81
CA TYR A 828 6.10 7.81 20.66
C TYR A 828 7.59 7.44 20.63
N SER A 829 8.19 7.09 21.77
CA SER A 829 9.65 6.93 21.91
C SER A 829 10.27 5.96 20.87
N SER A 830 9.68 4.78 20.65
CA SER A 830 10.15 3.82 19.63
C SER A 830 10.16 4.40 18.21
N SER A 831 9.15 5.22 17.86
CA SER A 831 9.10 5.94 16.58
C SER A 831 10.26 6.92 16.43
N TYR A 832 10.53 7.70 17.48
CA TYR A 832 11.66 8.63 17.51
C TYR A 832 13.00 7.91 17.33
N LEU A 833 13.20 6.78 18.02
CA LEU A 833 14.45 6.02 17.96
C LEU A 833 14.73 5.47 16.56
N LEU A 834 13.70 4.96 15.88
CA LEU A 834 13.80 4.47 14.51
C LEU A 834 13.97 5.63 13.51
N ASP A 835 13.24 6.74 13.68
CA ASP A 835 13.35 7.91 12.79
C ASP A 835 14.74 8.58 12.85
N ARG A 836 15.50 8.44 13.94
CA ARG A 836 16.91 8.89 14.02
C ARG A 836 17.81 8.25 12.96
N LYS A 837 17.43 7.09 12.41
CA LYS A 837 18.16 6.40 11.34
C LYS A 837 17.66 6.77 9.93
N GLN A 838 16.53 7.46 9.83
CA GLN A 838 15.89 7.85 8.56
C GLN A 838 16.00 9.34 8.29
N SER A 839 15.96 10.16 9.33
CA SER A 839 16.02 11.61 9.26
C SER A 839 17.41 12.13 9.65
N MET A 840 17.91 13.09 8.88
CA MET A 840 19.19 13.77 9.14
C MET A 840 19.00 15.05 9.97
N ASN A 841 20.10 15.71 10.33
CA ASN A 841 20.13 17.05 10.94
C ASN A 841 19.34 17.20 12.26
N GLY A 842 19.20 16.11 13.01
CA GLY A 842 18.47 16.09 14.28
C GLY A 842 16.95 16.25 14.13
N CYS A 843 16.40 16.12 12.91
CA CYS A 843 14.98 16.35 12.65
C CYS A 843 14.07 15.35 13.38
N ALA A 844 14.50 14.09 13.57
CA ALA A 844 13.75 13.12 14.38
C ALA A 844 13.50 13.62 15.81
N LYS A 845 14.52 14.23 16.44
CA LYS A 845 14.41 14.80 17.78
C LYS A 845 13.47 16.00 17.79
N LYS A 846 13.63 16.93 16.83
CA LYS A 846 12.73 18.07 16.68
C LYS A 846 11.28 17.64 16.51
N ARG A 847 11.01 16.59 15.71
CA ARG A 847 9.66 16.05 15.57
C ARG A 847 9.10 15.55 16.88
N PHE A 848 9.84 14.72 17.60
CA PHE A 848 9.44 14.21 18.90
C PHE A 848 9.17 15.32 19.94
N GLU A 849 9.95 16.41 19.90
CA GLU A 849 9.79 17.54 20.82
C GLU A 849 8.63 18.47 20.44
N ASN A 850 8.36 18.63 19.13
CA ASN A 850 7.49 19.69 18.62
C ASN A 850 6.09 19.25 18.21
N PHE A 851 5.84 17.99 17.81
CA PHE A 851 4.56 17.58 17.19
C PHE A 851 3.34 18.00 18.02
N ARG A 852 3.40 17.83 19.35
CA ARG A 852 2.34 18.19 20.31
C ARG A 852 2.12 19.69 20.49
N MET A 853 3.10 20.52 20.14
CA MET A 853 3.05 21.99 20.22
C MET A 853 2.62 22.63 18.90
N GLN A 854 2.36 21.82 17.87
CA GLN A 854 2.05 22.29 16.53
C GLN A 854 0.68 21.80 16.03
N PRO A 855 -0.41 21.95 16.80
CA PRO A 855 -1.74 21.53 16.35
C PRO A 855 -2.17 22.31 15.11
N ILE A 856 -2.97 21.66 14.26
CA ILE A 856 -3.52 22.28 13.05
C ILE A 856 -4.61 23.26 13.44
N GLU A 857 -4.28 24.55 13.37
CA GLU A 857 -5.24 25.62 13.54
C GLU A 857 -5.98 25.92 12.23
N THR A 858 -7.30 26.06 12.30
CA THR A 858 -8.11 26.46 11.14
C THR A 858 -8.81 27.79 11.39
N VAL A 859 -8.60 28.74 10.49
CA VAL A 859 -9.26 30.05 10.44
C VAL A 859 -9.79 30.26 9.04
N PHE A 860 -11.12 30.26 8.90
CA PHE A 860 -11.81 30.49 7.64
C PHE A 860 -12.11 31.97 7.43
N ALA A 861 -12.10 32.43 6.17
CA ALA A 861 -12.62 33.74 5.81
C ALA A 861 -14.09 33.88 6.24
N PRO A 862 -14.55 35.03 6.78
CA PRO A 862 -15.94 35.21 7.21
C PRO A 862 -16.98 35.02 6.08
N SER A 863 -16.57 35.21 4.83
CA SER A 863 -17.40 34.99 3.65
C SER A 863 -17.59 33.51 3.28
N PHE A 864 -16.78 32.60 3.83
CA PHE A 864 -16.78 31.18 3.49
C PHE A 864 -17.97 30.43 4.09
N LYS A 865 -18.81 29.88 3.22
CA LYS A 865 -20.02 29.11 3.58
C LYS A 865 -19.88 27.61 3.30
N GLY A 866 -18.80 27.18 2.64
CA GLY A 866 -18.56 25.78 2.29
C GLY A 866 -19.58 25.18 1.33
N LYS A 867 -20.23 25.98 0.47
CA LYS A 867 -21.26 25.50 -0.48
C LYS A 867 -20.84 25.72 -1.92
N PHE A 868 -21.16 24.79 -2.81
CA PHE A 868 -20.93 24.93 -4.26
C PHE A 868 -21.61 26.20 -4.83
N SER A 869 -22.83 26.49 -4.36
CA SER A 869 -23.61 27.64 -4.79
C SER A 869 -22.96 29.00 -4.50
N GLN A 870 -22.06 29.08 -3.51
CA GLN A 870 -21.29 30.29 -3.24
C GLN A 870 -20.38 30.66 -4.43
N TYR A 871 -19.91 29.66 -5.17
CA TYR A 871 -18.92 29.81 -6.23
C TYR A 871 -19.48 29.61 -7.64
N GLY A 872 -20.81 29.41 -7.76
CA GLY A 872 -21.45 29.08 -9.04
C GLY A 872 -21.02 27.73 -9.60
N ILE A 873 -20.60 26.80 -8.72
CA ILE A 873 -20.19 25.45 -9.12
C ILE A 873 -21.45 24.59 -9.27
N ASP A 874 -21.55 23.94 -10.42
CA ASP A 874 -22.47 22.83 -10.66
C ASP A 874 -21.64 21.54 -10.68
N PRO A 875 -21.70 20.70 -9.64
CA PRO A 875 -20.90 19.47 -9.59
C PRO A 875 -21.42 18.42 -10.59
N ASP A 876 -22.64 18.57 -11.10
CA ASP A 876 -23.27 17.65 -12.07
C ASP A 876 -23.07 18.09 -13.52
N ARG A 877 -22.25 19.12 -13.75
CA ARG A 877 -21.84 19.55 -15.09
C ARG A 877 -21.25 18.36 -15.86
N ARG A 878 -21.64 18.25 -17.13
CA ARG A 878 -21.11 17.28 -18.11
C ARG A 878 -20.74 17.93 -19.46
N THR A 879 -21.07 19.21 -19.64
CA THR A 879 -20.87 19.93 -20.90
C THR A 879 -19.73 20.95 -20.81
N PRO A 880 -19.06 21.25 -21.93
CA PRO A 880 -18.04 22.29 -21.98
C PRO A 880 -18.61 23.69 -21.72
N ASN A 881 -17.80 24.58 -21.15
CA ASN A 881 -18.18 25.98 -20.90
C ASN A 881 -17.30 27.01 -21.61
N GLY A 882 -16.26 26.55 -22.31
CA GLY A 882 -15.38 27.35 -23.16
C GLY A 882 -14.18 27.97 -22.46
N THR A 883 -14.02 27.86 -21.14
CA THR A 883 -12.81 28.35 -20.43
C THR A 883 -11.79 27.23 -20.32
N ARG A 884 -10.71 27.34 -21.10
CA ARG A 884 -9.78 26.23 -21.35
C ARG A 884 -8.56 26.29 -20.45
N ALA A 885 -8.27 25.16 -19.80
CA ALA A 885 -7.05 24.91 -19.08
C ALA A 885 -6.33 23.67 -19.64
N ALA A 886 -5.04 23.53 -19.37
CA ALA A 886 -4.28 22.33 -19.71
C ALA A 886 -3.49 21.83 -18.49
N ILE A 887 -3.54 20.51 -18.27
CA ILE A 887 -2.60 19.82 -17.41
C ILE A 887 -1.37 19.48 -18.22
N ILE A 888 -0.23 20.04 -17.84
CA ILE A 888 1.06 19.70 -18.43
C ILE A 888 1.71 18.63 -17.55
N ARG A 889 1.98 17.46 -18.14
CA ARG A 889 2.57 16.33 -17.44
C ARG A 889 3.75 15.70 -18.19
N GLU A 890 4.60 15.02 -17.43
CA GLU A 890 5.80 14.32 -17.92
C GLU A 890 5.81 12.89 -17.36
N LYS A 891 6.59 11.99 -17.96
CA LYS A 891 6.79 10.65 -17.44
C LYS A 891 7.25 10.70 -15.97
N GLY A 892 6.53 9.98 -15.11
CA GLY A 892 6.76 9.96 -13.66
C GLY A 892 5.92 10.98 -12.86
N THR A 893 5.22 11.93 -13.49
CA THR A 893 4.20 12.69 -12.76
C THR A 893 3.05 11.78 -12.33
N ASN A 894 2.39 12.11 -11.23
CA ASN A 894 1.33 11.28 -10.67
C ASN A 894 0.15 12.02 -10.02
N GLY A 895 0.18 13.36 -9.99
CA GLY A 895 -0.91 14.20 -9.46
C GLY A 895 -1.82 14.83 -10.52
N GLU A 896 -1.87 14.26 -11.73
CA GLU A 896 -2.54 14.88 -12.88
C GLU A 896 -4.09 14.88 -12.79
N ARG A 897 -4.71 13.81 -12.25
CA ARG A 897 -6.17 13.64 -12.33
C ARG A 897 -6.92 14.46 -11.30
N GLU A 898 -6.43 14.49 -10.06
CA GLU A 898 -7.03 15.31 -9.01
C GLU A 898 -6.93 16.81 -9.31
N MET A 899 -5.82 17.22 -9.95
CA MET A 899 -5.66 18.59 -10.42
C MET A 899 -6.62 18.91 -11.57
N ALA A 900 -6.70 18.03 -12.58
CA ALA A 900 -7.65 18.18 -13.67
C ALA A 900 -9.09 18.26 -13.17
N TYR A 901 -9.47 17.42 -12.20
CA TYR A 901 -10.81 17.44 -11.63
C TYR A 901 -11.08 18.72 -10.83
N SER A 902 -10.10 19.23 -10.09
CA SER A 902 -10.22 20.49 -9.34
C SER A 902 -10.51 21.68 -10.27
N LEU A 903 -9.79 21.76 -11.40
CA LEU A 903 -10.04 22.75 -12.45
C LEU A 903 -11.41 22.53 -13.12
N TYR A 904 -11.73 21.28 -13.45
CA TYR A 904 -13.00 20.93 -14.06
C TYR A 904 -14.17 21.38 -13.19
N LEU A 905 -14.17 21.01 -11.92
CA LEU A 905 -15.17 21.37 -10.93
C LEU A 905 -15.30 22.89 -10.77
N ALA A 906 -14.19 23.62 -10.79
CA ALA A 906 -14.18 25.07 -10.72
C ALA A 906 -14.73 25.77 -11.97
N GLY A 907 -14.93 25.04 -13.07
CA GLY A 907 -15.49 25.56 -14.31
C GLY A 907 -14.47 25.66 -15.45
N PHE A 908 -13.49 24.78 -15.56
CA PHE A 908 -12.61 24.72 -16.75
C PHE A 908 -12.92 23.52 -17.63
N ASP A 909 -12.72 23.67 -18.93
CA ASP A 909 -12.55 22.56 -19.86
C ASP A 909 -11.06 22.22 -19.90
N VAL A 910 -10.70 21.05 -19.37
CA VAL A 910 -9.31 20.70 -19.07
C VAL A 910 -8.78 19.75 -20.13
N LYS A 911 -7.64 20.10 -20.74
CA LYS A 911 -6.93 19.29 -21.74
C LYS A 911 -5.77 18.53 -21.09
N ASP A 912 -5.61 17.25 -21.41
CA ASP A 912 -4.45 16.44 -21.02
C ASP A 912 -3.29 16.65 -21.99
N VAL A 913 -2.18 17.25 -21.55
CA VAL A 913 -1.03 17.57 -22.41
C VAL A 913 0.23 16.93 -21.85
N THR A 914 0.77 15.96 -22.57
CA THR A 914 2.07 15.38 -22.23
C THR A 914 3.20 16.22 -22.80
N MET A 915 4.39 16.15 -22.21
CA MET A 915 5.60 16.71 -22.82
C MET A 915 5.86 16.14 -24.23
N THR A 916 5.45 14.90 -24.52
CA THR A 916 5.54 14.33 -25.87
C THR A 916 4.71 15.12 -26.89
N ASP A 917 3.54 15.65 -26.49
CA ASP A 917 2.69 16.46 -27.36
C ASP A 917 3.33 17.80 -27.71
N LEU A 918 3.95 18.47 -26.72
CA LEU A 918 4.66 19.73 -26.91
C LEU A 918 5.95 19.57 -27.75
N ILE A 919 6.73 18.52 -27.45
CA ILE A 919 8.00 18.23 -28.14
C ILE A 919 7.78 17.85 -29.60
N SER A 920 6.70 17.12 -29.90
CA SER A 920 6.32 16.77 -31.27
C SER A 920 5.67 17.94 -32.02
N GLY A 921 5.08 18.91 -31.30
CA GLY A 921 4.33 20.04 -31.85
C GLY A 921 2.86 19.71 -32.13
N ARG A 922 2.30 18.68 -31.49
CA ARG A 922 0.86 18.36 -31.56
C ARG A 922 -0.01 19.33 -30.77
N GLU A 923 0.59 20.02 -29.81
CA GLU A 923 -0.05 21.07 -29.00
C GLU A 923 0.91 22.27 -28.88
N THR A 924 0.35 23.48 -28.91
CA THR A 924 1.09 24.76 -28.88
C THR A 924 0.64 25.69 -27.75
N LEU A 925 -0.42 25.32 -27.01
CA LEU A 925 -1.02 26.05 -25.89
C LEU A 925 -1.69 27.38 -26.27
N GLU A 926 -1.85 27.66 -27.56
CA GLU A 926 -2.41 28.93 -28.06
C GLU A 926 -3.89 29.11 -27.70
N ASP A 927 -4.65 28.01 -27.58
CA ASP A 927 -6.08 28.02 -27.24
C ASP A 927 -6.36 27.89 -25.74
N VAL A 928 -5.31 27.81 -24.92
CA VAL A 928 -5.38 27.61 -23.47
C VAL A 928 -5.13 28.93 -22.74
N SER A 929 -5.86 29.20 -21.66
CA SER A 929 -5.68 30.41 -20.82
C SER A 929 -5.07 30.10 -19.45
N MET A 930 -5.06 28.83 -19.04
CA MET A 930 -4.43 28.38 -17.80
C MET A 930 -3.65 27.09 -18.03
N VAL A 931 -2.38 27.05 -17.62
CA VAL A 931 -1.60 25.81 -17.59
C VAL A 931 -1.30 25.42 -16.16
N VAL A 932 -1.34 24.13 -15.87
CA VAL A 932 -0.93 23.59 -14.58
C VAL A 932 0.14 22.52 -14.76
N TYR A 933 1.28 22.70 -14.11
CA TYR A 933 2.32 21.69 -13.99
C TYR A 933 2.06 20.88 -12.72
N CYS A 934 1.76 19.59 -12.87
CA CYS A 934 1.34 18.74 -11.77
C CYS A 934 2.50 18.20 -10.94
N GLY A 935 2.17 17.69 -9.75
CA GLY A 935 3.11 17.01 -8.87
C GLY A 935 3.45 15.58 -9.29
N GLY A 936 4.47 15.01 -8.64
CA GLY A 936 4.94 13.65 -8.83
C GLY A 936 6.47 13.57 -8.85
N PHE A 937 7.00 12.60 -9.58
CA PHE A 937 8.43 12.30 -9.64
C PHE A 937 8.89 12.24 -11.09
N SER A 938 8.81 13.36 -11.83
CA SER A 938 9.24 13.36 -13.23
C SER A 938 10.67 12.88 -13.37
N ASN A 939 10.89 11.90 -14.26
CA ASN A 939 12.19 11.21 -14.41
C ASN A 939 12.75 10.58 -13.10
N SER A 940 11.90 10.21 -12.13
CA SER A 940 12.28 9.72 -10.80
C SER A 940 13.19 10.67 -10.01
N ASP A 941 13.21 11.97 -10.37
CA ASP A 941 14.07 13.00 -9.79
C ASP A 941 15.60 12.69 -9.83
N VAL A 942 16.05 11.78 -10.71
CA VAL A 942 17.43 11.25 -10.73
C VAL A 942 18.52 12.31 -10.89
N LEU A 943 18.24 13.41 -11.60
CA LEU A 943 19.19 14.52 -11.83
C LEU A 943 18.99 15.69 -10.82
N GLY A 944 18.15 15.47 -9.81
CA GLY A 944 17.46 16.49 -9.02
C GLY A 944 16.06 16.74 -9.56
N SER A 945 15.11 17.05 -8.68
CA SER A 945 13.70 17.08 -9.03
C SER A 945 13.38 18.07 -10.16
N ALA A 946 12.50 17.64 -11.08
CA ALA A 946 12.03 18.39 -12.25
C ALA A 946 13.10 18.86 -13.27
N LYS A 947 14.40 18.64 -13.06
CA LYS A 947 15.43 19.10 -14.02
C LYS A 947 15.36 18.39 -15.37
N GLY A 948 15.04 17.10 -15.38
CA GLY A 948 14.80 16.36 -16.62
C GLY A 948 13.63 16.93 -17.41
N TRP A 949 12.54 17.28 -16.70
CA TRP A 949 11.37 17.93 -17.27
C TRP A 949 11.68 19.34 -17.80
N ALA A 950 12.42 20.15 -17.05
CA ALA A 950 12.89 21.47 -17.49
C ALA A 950 13.73 21.36 -18.78
N GLY A 951 14.62 20.36 -18.86
CA GLY A 951 15.40 20.08 -20.06
C GLY A 951 14.54 19.81 -21.31
N GLY A 952 13.38 19.16 -21.12
CA GLY A 952 12.40 18.93 -22.20
C GLY A 952 11.83 20.22 -22.79
N PHE A 953 11.70 21.28 -21.99
CA PHE A 953 11.33 22.62 -22.47
C PHE A 953 12.53 23.39 -23.03
N LEU A 954 13.66 23.40 -22.32
CA LEU A 954 14.79 24.27 -22.65
C LEU A 954 15.52 23.86 -23.92
N PHE A 955 15.61 22.55 -24.20
CA PHE A 955 16.44 22.01 -25.29
C PHE A 955 15.64 21.51 -26.49
N ASN A 956 14.31 21.59 -26.46
CA ASN A 956 13.47 21.31 -27.62
C ASN A 956 12.82 22.59 -28.14
N GLU A 957 13.09 22.95 -29.40
CA GLU A 957 12.65 24.22 -29.99
C GLU A 957 11.13 24.40 -29.98
N LYS A 958 10.36 23.33 -30.23
CA LYS A 958 8.89 23.41 -30.29
C LYS A 958 8.27 23.58 -28.91
N ALA A 959 8.72 22.78 -27.95
CA ALA A 959 8.26 22.89 -26.57
C ALA A 959 8.63 24.25 -25.96
N LYS A 960 9.84 24.75 -26.25
CA LYS A 960 10.27 26.09 -25.83
C LYS A 960 9.38 27.18 -26.43
N ALA A 961 9.10 27.12 -27.73
CA ALA A 961 8.26 28.12 -28.39
C ALA A 961 6.83 28.13 -27.82
N ALA A 962 6.24 26.96 -27.56
CA ALA A 962 4.92 26.86 -26.92
C ALA A 962 4.92 27.51 -25.51
N LEU A 963 5.96 27.26 -24.71
CA LEU A 963 6.13 27.86 -23.39
C LEU A 963 6.29 29.38 -23.48
N ASP A 964 7.24 29.86 -24.29
CA ASP A 964 7.52 31.29 -24.44
C ASP A 964 6.28 32.05 -24.93
N ASN A 965 5.55 31.51 -25.91
CA ASN A 965 4.33 32.11 -26.45
C ASN A 965 3.21 32.19 -25.38
N PHE A 966 3.09 31.16 -24.53
CA PHE A 966 2.11 31.16 -23.44
C PHE A 966 2.42 32.23 -22.39
N TYR A 967 3.68 32.39 -21.99
CA TYR A 967 4.08 33.38 -20.98
C TYR A 967 4.17 34.82 -21.52
N ALA A 968 4.32 35.00 -22.84
CA ALA A 968 4.27 36.31 -23.48
C ALA A 968 2.87 36.94 -23.47
N ARG A 969 1.82 36.13 -23.30
CA ARG A 969 0.43 36.59 -23.24
C ARG A 969 0.09 37.19 -21.88
N GLU A 970 -0.66 38.30 -21.88
CA GLU A 970 -1.13 38.95 -20.65
C GLU A 970 -2.43 38.34 -20.10
N ASP A 971 -3.12 37.51 -20.89
CA ASP A 971 -4.39 36.86 -20.54
C ASP A 971 -4.21 35.41 -20.03
N THR A 972 -2.99 35.03 -19.63
CA THR A 972 -2.67 33.68 -19.15
C THR A 972 -2.34 33.62 -17.66
N LEU A 973 -2.69 32.48 -17.05
CA LEU A 973 -2.33 32.09 -15.69
C LEU A 973 -1.53 30.78 -15.69
N SER A 974 -0.66 30.58 -14.71
CA SER A 974 -0.05 29.26 -14.49
C SER A 974 0.06 28.87 -13.03
N LEU A 975 -0.02 27.56 -12.78
CA LEU A 975 0.16 26.96 -11.46
C LEU A 975 1.17 25.82 -11.55
N GLY A 976 2.12 25.76 -10.61
CA GLY A 976 3.02 24.63 -10.43
C GLY A 976 2.87 24.06 -9.04
N ILE A 977 2.46 22.80 -8.92
CA ILE A 977 2.31 22.10 -7.64
C ILE A 977 3.42 21.07 -7.45
N CYS A 978 4.09 21.10 -6.30
CA CYS A 978 5.14 20.15 -5.92
C CYS A 978 6.21 20.01 -7.02
N ASN A 979 6.21 18.94 -7.81
CA ASN A 979 7.12 18.78 -8.96
C ASN A 979 6.95 19.87 -10.04
N GLY A 980 5.74 20.36 -10.23
CA GLY A 980 5.48 21.54 -11.06
C GLY A 980 5.99 22.84 -10.44
N CYS A 981 6.00 22.97 -9.12
CA CYS A 981 6.63 24.11 -8.43
C CYS A 981 8.14 24.10 -8.66
N GLN A 982 8.77 22.94 -8.49
CA GLN A 982 10.19 22.73 -8.78
C GLN A 982 10.52 23.08 -10.24
N LEU A 983 9.69 22.64 -11.19
CA LEU A 983 9.83 22.99 -12.60
C LEU A 983 9.77 24.51 -12.84
N MET A 984 8.78 25.20 -12.28
CA MET A 984 8.61 26.64 -12.47
C MET A 984 9.78 27.44 -11.87
N MET A 985 10.32 27.00 -10.74
CA MET A 985 11.50 27.59 -10.12
C MET A 985 12.75 27.35 -10.98
N GLU A 986 12.95 26.14 -11.49
CA GLU A 986 14.08 25.78 -12.37
C GLU A 986 14.05 26.54 -13.70
N LEU A 987 12.86 26.73 -14.28
CA LEU A 987 12.67 27.52 -15.51
C LEU A 987 12.70 29.04 -15.26
N GLY A 988 12.76 29.49 -14.00
CA GLY A 988 12.82 30.91 -13.65
C GLY A 988 11.53 31.68 -13.94
N LEU A 989 10.37 31.02 -13.89
CA LEU A 989 9.07 31.56 -14.31
C LEU A 989 8.39 32.45 -13.26
N ILE A 990 8.80 32.36 -11.99
CA ILE A 990 8.19 33.12 -10.89
C ILE A 990 8.82 34.51 -10.73
N ASN A 991 10.15 34.58 -10.72
CA ASN A 991 10.89 35.85 -10.62
C ASN A 991 11.87 36.00 -11.79
N PRO A 992 11.37 36.17 -13.03
CA PRO A 992 12.23 36.32 -14.21
C PRO A 992 13.17 37.54 -14.13
N GLU A 993 12.81 38.57 -13.36
CA GLU A 993 13.59 39.80 -13.13
C GLU A 993 14.78 39.64 -12.18
N HIS A 994 14.82 38.61 -11.33
CA HIS A 994 15.90 38.41 -10.37
C HIS A 994 17.19 37.94 -11.05
N GLU A 995 18.33 38.57 -10.75
CA GLU A 995 19.64 38.15 -11.28
C GLU A 995 20.05 36.76 -10.74
N LYS A 996 19.88 36.54 -9.44
CA LYS A 996 20.08 35.23 -8.80
C LYS A 996 18.73 34.54 -8.63
N LYS A 997 18.53 33.41 -9.32
CA LYS A 997 17.28 32.64 -9.20
C LYS A 997 17.25 31.89 -7.86
N GLY A 998 16.06 31.83 -7.26
CA GLY A 998 15.77 30.93 -6.15
C GLY A 998 15.82 29.48 -6.60
N LYS A 999 16.00 28.55 -5.67
CA LYS A 999 16.12 27.12 -5.95
C LYS A 999 15.23 26.30 -5.03
N MET A 1000 14.86 25.12 -5.51
CA MET A 1000 14.30 24.07 -4.67
C MET A 1000 15.44 23.13 -4.26
N LEU A 1001 15.58 22.88 -2.96
CA LEU A 1001 16.60 21.99 -2.40
C LEU A 1001 15.94 20.83 -1.65
N HIS A 1002 16.74 19.81 -1.30
CA HIS A 1002 16.34 18.78 -0.36
C HIS A 1002 15.78 19.39 0.92
N ASN A 1003 14.75 18.74 1.48
CA ASN A 1003 14.27 19.03 2.82
C ASN A 1003 15.43 18.92 3.82
N ASP A 1004 15.42 19.71 4.89
CA ASP A 1004 16.45 19.62 5.94
C ASP A 1004 16.51 18.23 6.60
N SER A 1005 15.44 17.43 6.56
CA SER A 1005 15.44 16.05 7.04
C SER A 1005 16.19 15.07 6.13
N HIS A 1006 16.51 15.44 4.88
CA HIS A 1006 17.00 14.54 3.81
C HIS A 1006 16.10 13.30 3.58
N LYS A 1007 14.84 13.39 4.00
CA LYS A 1007 13.83 12.36 3.90
C LYS A 1007 12.64 12.93 3.11
N PHE A 1008 11.94 12.06 2.39
CA PHE A 1008 10.62 12.42 1.87
C PHE A 1008 9.68 12.68 3.04
N GLU A 1009 8.99 13.82 3.03
CA GLU A 1009 8.01 14.17 4.05
C GLU A 1009 6.62 14.12 3.44
N SER A 1010 5.75 13.34 4.06
CA SER A 1010 4.32 13.29 3.77
C SER A 1010 3.53 13.54 5.04
N THR A 1011 2.92 14.71 5.12
CA THR A 1011 2.25 15.20 6.32
C THR A 1011 1.10 16.13 5.96
N PHE A 1012 0.11 16.23 6.84
CA PHE A 1012 -0.94 17.23 6.76
C PHE A 1012 -0.59 18.34 7.76
N VAL A 1013 -0.39 19.57 7.28
CA VAL A 1013 0.12 20.69 8.08
C VAL A 1013 -0.76 21.92 7.92
N GLY A 1014 -0.67 22.84 8.88
CA GLY A 1014 -1.29 24.16 8.76
C GLY A 1014 -0.44 25.10 7.89
N VAL A 1015 -1.11 25.87 7.03
CA VAL A 1015 -0.53 27.02 6.33
C VAL A 1015 -1.32 28.29 6.63
N THR A 1016 -0.60 29.41 6.73
CA THR A 1016 -1.16 30.76 6.84
C THR A 1016 -1.08 31.46 5.49
N ILE A 1017 -2.18 32.06 5.04
CA ILE A 1017 -2.24 32.83 3.79
C ILE A 1017 -2.07 34.32 4.14
N PRO A 1018 -0.88 34.93 3.98
CA PRO A 1018 -0.71 36.36 4.20
C PRO A 1018 -1.46 37.19 3.15
N THR A 1019 -1.60 38.48 3.41
CA THR A 1019 -2.01 39.42 2.37
C THR A 1019 -1.02 39.34 1.20
N ASN A 1020 -1.54 39.02 0.02
CA ASN A 1020 -0.74 38.76 -1.17
C ASN A 1020 -1.37 39.41 -2.40
N ARG A 1021 -0.62 39.44 -3.52
CA ARG A 1021 -1.08 40.00 -4.81
C ARG A 1021 -1.39 38.93 -5.85
N SER A 1022 -1.61 37.68 -5.44
CA SER A 1022 -1.94 36.59 -6.36
C SER A 1022 -3.39 36.67 -6.83
N VAL A 1023 -3.61 36.38 -8.12
CA VAL A 1023 -4.96 36.23 -8.69
C VAL A 1023 -5.71 35.12 -7.96
N MET A 1024 -5.05 33.99 -7.70
CA MET A 1024 -5.70 32.80 -7.15
C MET A 1024 -5.96 32.93 -5.64
N PHE A 1025 -5.04 33.55 -4.88
CA PHE A 1025 -5.05 33.50 -3.41
C PHE A 1025 -5.40 34.82 -2.72
N GLY A 1026 -5.62 35.91 -3.47
CA GLY A 1026 -5.90 37.22 -2.88
C GLY A 1026 -7.09 37.20 -1.92
N SER A 1027 -8.19 36.53 -2.28
CA SER A 1027 -9.40 36.43 -1.45
C SER A 1027 -9.26 35.51 -0.23
N LEU A 1028 -8.22 34.66 -0.20
CA LEU A 1028 -7.93 33.75 0.91
C LEU A 1028 -7.06 34.39 2.01
N SER A 1029 -6.61 35.63 1.80
CA SER A 1029 -5.78 36.39 2.76
C SER A 1029 -6.35 36.37 4.17
N GLY A 1030 -5.51 36.08 5.15
CA GLY A 1030 -5.87 35.97 6.58
C GLY A 1030 -6.36 34.59 7.01
N SER A 1031 -6.54 33.64 6.08
CA SER A 1031 -6.95 32.28 6.42
C SER A 1031 -5.78 31.46 6.99
N LYS A 1032 -6.11 30.53 7.89
CA LYS A 1032 -5.23 29.41 8.29
C LYS A 1032 -5.93 28.11 7.90
N LEU A 1033 -5.27 27.28 7.09
CA LEU A 1033 -5.91 26.11 6.47
C LEU A 1033 -4.98 24.90 6.57
N GLY A 1034 -5.55 23.72 6.79
CA GLY A 1034 -4.84 22.45 6.65
C GLY A 1034 -4.57 22.11 5.19
N ILE A 1035 -3.41 21.53 4.89
CA ILE A 1035 -3.03 21.11 3.54
C ILE A 1035 -2.04 19.94 3.55
N TRP A 1036 -2.09 19.13 2.48
CA TRP A 1036 -1.17 18.03 2.26
C TRP A 1036 0.19 18.49 1.75
N VAL A 1037 1.24 17.91 2.31
CA VAL A 1037 2.62 17.98 1.85
C VAL A 1037 3.09 16.57 1.50
N ALA A 1038 3.79 16.41 0.38
CA ALA A 1038 4.34 15.14 -0.10
C ALA A 1038 5.57 15.40 -1.00
N HIS A 1039 6.76 15.61 -0.41
CA HIS A 1039 7.98 15.89 -1.18
C HIS A 1039 9.28 15.58 -0.42
N GLY A 1040 10.35 15.26 -1.14
CA GLY A 1040 11.73 15.18 -0.60
C GLY A 1040 12.63 16.39 -0.92
N GLU A 1041 12.22 17.20 -1.90
CA GLU A 1041 12.97 18.36 -2.41
C GLU A 1041 12.10 19.63 -2.42
N GLY A 1042 11.48 19.96 -1.28
CA GLY A 1042 10.53 21.07 -1.18
C GLY A 1042 11.05 22.36 -0.58
N LYS A 1043 12.34 22.45 -0.25
CA LYS A 1043 12.91 23.61 0.44
C LYS A 1043 13.09 24.78 -0.52
N PHE A 1044 12.34 25.86 -0.34
CA PHE A 1044 12.62 27.15 -0.98
C PHE A 1044 13.92 27.73 -0.41
N SER A 1045 14.92 27.87 -1.27
CA SER A 1045 16.16 28.59 -0.99
C SER A 1045 16.20 29.88 -1.81
N LEU A 1046 16.10 31.02 -1.12
CA LEU A 1046 15.81 32.32 -1.69
C LEU A 1046 17.00 33.29 -1.44
N PRO A 1047 17.67 33.79 -2.50
CA PRO A 1047 18.90 34.59 -2.34
C PRO A 1047 18.69 36.05 -1.90
N TYR A 1048 17.45 36.51 -1.78
CA TYR A 1048 17.12 37.88 -1.38
C TYR A 1048 16.24 37.90 -0.12
N GLU A 1049 16.03 39.09 0.44
CA GLU A 1049 15.12 39.32 1.57
C GLU A 1049 13.66 39.05 1.19
N GLU A 1050 12.83 38.72 2.18
CA GLU A 1050 11.43 38.33 1.98
C GLU A 1050 10.61 39.36 1.18
N ASP A 1051 10.86 40.66 1.37
CA ASP A 1051 10.14 41.76 0.71
C ASP A 1051 10.32 41.80 -0.82
N LYS A 1052 11.31 41.06 -1.35
CA LYS A 1052 11.52 40.87 -2.80
C LYS A 1052 10.62 39.80 -3.41
N TYR A 1053 9.87 39.06 -2.59
CA TYR A 1053 9.02 37.97 -3.06
C TYR A 1053 7.55 38.27 -2.81
N ASN A 1054 6.69 37.86 -3.75
CA ASN A 1054 5.25 37.84 -3.53
C ASN A 1054 4.91 36.51 -2.81
N VAL A 1055 5.11 36.48 -1.49
CA VAL A 1055 4.81 35.30 -0.66
C VAL A 1055 3.30 35.12 -0.55
N VAL A 1056 2.81 33.96 -0.97
CA VAL A 1056 1.37 33.65 -1.07
C VAL A 1056 0.88 32.74 0.05
N ALA A 1057 1.73 31.83 0.52
CA ALA A 1057 1.44 30.96 1.65
C ALA A 1057 2.71 30.69 2.45
N LYS A 1058 2.56 30.57 3.77
CA LYS A 1058 3.61 30.16 4.70
C LYS A 1058 3.16 28.97 5.53
N TYR A 1059 4.07 28.06 5.87
CA TYR A 1059 3.83 27.09 6.93
C TYR A 1059 3.49 27.84 8.23
N SER A 1060 2.46 27.39 8.95
CA SER A 1060 1.97 28.08 10.15
C SER A 1060 2.97 28.08 11.30
N TYR A 1061 3.86 27.08 11.33
CA TYR A 1061 4.98 26.99 12.24
C TYR A 1061 6.29 27.08 11.44
N ASP A 1062 7.32 27.65 12.04
CA ASP A 1062 8.66 27.80 11.45
C ASP A 1062 9.57 26.60 11.69
N GLU A 1063 9.33 25.85 12.77
CA GLU A 1063 10.08 24.64 13.12
C GLU A 1063 9.46 23.35 12.55
N TYR A 1064 10.32 22.36 12.33
CA TYR A 1064 9.93 21.00 11.96
C TYR A 1064 9.12 20.31 13.08
N PRO A 1065 8.07 19.52 12.76
CA PRO A 1065 7.63 19.13 11.41
C PRO A 1065 6.62 20.07 10.76
N GLY A 1066 6.12 21.09 11.47
CA GLY A 1066 5.16 22.06 10.94
C GLY A 1066 5.67 22.85 9.74
N ASN A 1067 6.97 23.17 9.72
CA ASN A 1067 7.74 23.45 8.50
C ASN A 1067 8.49 22.17 8.08
N PRO A 1068 7.96 21.38 7.14
CA PRO A 1068 8.48 20.04 6.85
C PRO A 1068 9.80 20.05 6.07
N ASN A 1069 10.18 21.16 5.44
CA ASN A 1069 11.35 21.24 4.56
C ASN A 1069 12.41 22.25 4.99
N GLY A 1070 12.09 23.16 5.93
CA GLY A 1070 13.02 24.19 6.38
C GLY A 1070 13.21 25.33 5.37
N SER A 1071 12.15 25.65 4.61
CA SER A 1071 12.15 26.76 3.64
C SER A 1071 12.44 28.11 4.27
N ASP A 1072 13.16 28.97 3.54
CA ASP A 1072 13.40 30.36 3.92
C ASP A 1072 12.06 31.09 4.17
N TYR A 1073 12.00 31.86 5.25
CA TYR A 1073 10.80 32.61 5.71
C TYR A 1073 9.53 31.74 5.90
N SER A 1074 9.70 30.42 6.07
CA SER A 1074 8.62 29.42 6.12
C SER A 1074 7.73 29.42 4.87
N VAL A 1075 8.27 29.84 3.72
CA VAL A 1075 7.51 29.90 2.46
C VAL A 1075 7.00 28.52 2.05
N ALA A 1076 5.72 28.45 1.71
CA ALA A 1076 5.08 27.29 1.10
C ALA A 1076 4.63 27.55 -0.35
N ALA A 1077 4.39 28.83 -0.71
CA ALA A 1077 4.04 29.24 -2.06
C ALA A 1077 4.51 30.66 -2.40
N LEU A 1078 4.92 30.87 -3.66
CA LEU A 1078 5.32 32.16 -4.24
C LEU A 1078 4.56 32.43 -5.53
N ALA A 1079 4.20 33.70 -5.76
CA ALA A 1079 3.67 34.15 -7.05
C ALA A 1079 4.64 35.09 -7.78
N SER A 1080 4.43 35.25 -9.09
CA SER A 1080 5.06 36.29 -9.88
C SER A 1080 4.70 37.69 -9.37
N ALA A 1081 5.51 38.69 -9.74
CA ALA A 1081 5.29 40.08 -9.32
C ALA A 1081 3.92 40.64 -9.75
N ASP A 1082 3.40 40.17 -10.89
CA ASP A 1082 2.07 40.52 -11.42
C ASP A 1082 0.94 39.61 -10.90
N GLY A 1083 1.27 38.60 -10.09
CA GLY A 1083 0.33 37.71 -9.41
C GLY A 1083 -0.29 36.61 -10.27
N ARG A 1084 0.12 36.45 -11.54
CA ARG A 1084 -0.50 35.51 -12.51
C ARG A 1084 0.04 34.09 -12.47
N HIS A 1085 1.29 33.92 -12.04
CA HIS A 1085 2.01 32.64 -12.07
C HIS A 1085 2.33 32.23 -10.63
N LEU A 1086 1.87 31.06 -10.20
CA LEU A 1086 1.94 30.59 -8.82
C LEU A 1086 2.73 29.27 -8.76
N ALA A 1087 3.73 29.21 -7.88
CA ALA A 1087 4.47 27.98 -7.56
C ALA A 1087 4.25 27.64 -6.08
N MET A 1088 3.82 26.41 -5.80
CA MET A 1088 3.42 25.97 -4.47
C MET A 1088 3.85 24.52 -4.22
N MET A 1089 4.49 24.26 -3.08
CA MET A 1089 4.91 22.89 -2.74
C MET A 1089 3.78 22.01 -2.18
N PRO A 1090 2.89 22.49 -1.28
CA PRO A 1090 1.75 21.70 -0.83
C PRO A 1090 0.69 21.48 -1.92
N HIS A 1091 -0.14 20.45 -1.75
CA HIS A 1091 -1.13 19.98 -2.72
C HIS A 1091 -2.55 20.44 -2.37
N LEU A 1092 -2.99 21.59 -2.89
CA LEU A 1092 -4.35 22.09 -2.64
C LEU A 1092 -5.43 21.27 -3.37
N GLU A 1093 -5.08 20.66 -4.51
CA GLU A 1093 -5.97 19.83 -5.33
C GLU A 1093 -6.34 18.50 -4.65
N ARG A 1094 -5.56 18.11 -3.63
CA ARG A 1094 -5.82 16.94 -2.78
C ARG A 1094 -6.58 17.31 -1.51
N ALA A 1095 -7.11 18.53 -1.39
CA ALA A 1095 -7.76 19.04 -0.20
C ALA A 1095 -9.03 19.88 -0.48
N ILE A 1096 -9.57 19.84 -1.70
CA ILE A 1096 -10.75 20.63 -2.10
C ILE A 1096 -12.07 20.17 -1.47
N PHE A 1097 -12.11 18.97 -0.91
CA PHE A 1097 -13.26 18.42 -0.19
C PHE A 1097 -12.94 18.10 1.27
N PRO A 1098 -13.89 18.29 2.22
CA PRO A 1098 -13.64 17.97 3.62
C PRO A 1098 -13.14 16.55 3.86
N TRP A 1099 -13.69 15.56 3.15
CA TRP A 1099 -13.30 14.15 3.29
C TRP A 1099 -11.88 13.83 2.77
N GLN A 1100 -11.28 14.69 1.95
CA GLN A 1100 -9.89 14.52 1.51
C GLN A 1100 -8.88 15.01 2.56
N ASN A 1101 -9.32 15.79 3.56
CA ASN A 1101 -8.42 16.39 4.54
C ASN A 1101 -8.19 15.42 5.70
N ALA A 1102 -6.93 15.23 6.13
CA ALA A 1102 -6.63 14.37 7.29
C ALA A 1102 -7.23 14.90 8.59
N TYR A 1103 -7.43 16.21 8.67
CA TYR A 1103 -8.14 16.87 9.75
C TYR A 1103 -9.02 17.97 9.20
N TYR A 1104 -10.26 18.00 9.63
CA TYR A 1104 -11.22 19.05 9.32
C TYR A 1104 -12.10 19.31 10.54
N PRO A 1105 -12.51 20.56 10.82
CA PRO A 1105 -13.29 20.88 12.00
C PRO A 1105 -14.58 20.03 12.10
N ALA A 1106 -14.75 19.34 13.23
CA ALA A 1106 -15.83 18.35 13.43
C ALA A 1106 -17.24 18.93 13.27
N ASN A 1107 -17.44 20.21 13.61
CA ASN A 1107 -18.71 20.91 13.44
C ASN A 1107 -19.01 21.31 11.97
N ARG A 1108 -18.05 21.12 11.05
CA ARG A 1108 -18.17 21.48 9.63
C ARG A 1108 -18.04 20.30 8.68
N VAL A 1109 -17.34 19.23 9.05
CA VAL A 1109 -17.00 18.10 8.16
C VAL A 1109 -18.19 17.47 7.44
N MET A 1110 -19.35 17.38 8.10
CA MET A 1110 -20.59 16.85 7.52
C MET A 1110 -21.44 17.92 6.80
N GLY A 1111 -21.17 19.21 7.07
CA GLY A 1111 -21.97 20.33 6.59
C GLY A 1111 -21.40 20.98 5.32
N ASP A 1112 -20.08 21.04 5.19
CA ASP A 1112 -19.41 21.66 4.05
C ASP A 1112 -19.34 20.69 2.86
N GLN A 1113 -19.56 21.25 1.66
CA GLN A 1113 -19.48 20.51 0.39
C GLN A 1113 -18.09 20.64 -0.25
N VAL A 1114 -17.37 21.71 0.07
CA VAL A 1114 -16.02 22.05 -0.43
C VAL A 1114 -15.25 22.76 0.68
N THR A 1115 -13.93 22.70 0.62
CA THR A 1115 -13.05 23.52 1.46
C THR A 1115 -12.74 24.86 0.78
N PRO A 1116 -12.09 25.82 1.48
CA PRO A 1116 -11.68 27.08 0.85
C PRO A 1116 -10.70 26.92 -0.31
N TRP A 1117 -10.00 25.78 -0.42
CA TRP A 1117 -9.01 25.54 -1.48
C TRP A 1117 -9.62 25.60 -2.88
N ILE A 1118 -10.93 25.30 -3.04
CA ILE A 1118 -11.61 25.41 -4.34
C ILE A 1118 -11.66 26.85 -4.86
N GLU A 1119 -11.64 27.85 -3.97
CA GLU A 1119 -11.75 29.26 -4.32
C GLU A 1119 -10.57 29.74 -5.17
N ALA A 1120 -9.39 29.15 -4.98
CA ALA A 1120 -8.21 29.47 -5.79
C ALA A 1120 -8.43 29.20 -7.28
N PHE A 1121 -9.07 28.08 -7.60
CA PHE A 1121 -9.40 27.70 -8.98
C PHE A 1121 -10.56 28.54 -9.54
N VAL A 1122 -11.56 28.86 -8.71
CA VAL A 1122 -12.67 29.74 -9.10
C VAL A 1122 -12.18 31.16 -9.40
N ASN A 1123 -11.24 31.68 -8.60
CA ASN A 1123 -10.60 32.97 -8.83
C ASN A 1123 -9.85 32.99 -10.17
N ALA A 1124 -9.12 31.92 -10.49
CA ALA A 1124 -8.45 31.79 -11.78
C ALA A 1124 -9.46 31.85 -12.95
N ARG A 1125 -10.57 31.10 -12.86
CA ARG A 1125 -11.63 31.10 -13.88
C ARG A 1125 -12.22 32.50 -14.06
N ASN A 1126 -12.64 33.13 -12.97
CA ASN A 1126 -13.26 34.46 -13.00
C ASN A 1126 -12.32 35.50 -13.64
N TRP A 1127 -11.04 35.47 -13.30
CA TRP A 1127 -10.07 36.38 -13.89
C TRP A 1127 -9.94 36.19 -15.40
N ILE A 1128 -9.87 34.94 -15.88
CA ILE A 1128 -9.77 34.64 -17.32
C ILE A 1128 -11.03 35.10 -18.05
N GLU A 1129 -12.21 34.85 -17.51
CA GLU A 1129 -13.48 35.26 -18.11
C GLU A 1129 -13.60 36.78 -18.26
N THR A 1130 -13.04 37.57 -17.34
CA THR A 1130 -13.01 39.03 -17.48
C THR A 1130 -12.05 39.55 -18.56
N ARG A 1131 -11.13 38.71 -19.05
CA ARG A 1131 -10.14 39.06 -20.07
C ARG A 1131 -10.44 38.48 -21.46
N LYS A 1132 -11.38 37.55 -21.56
CA LYS A 1132 -11.93 37.10 -22.84
C LYS A 1132 -12.66 38.27 -23.50
N LYS A 1133 -12.11 38.77 -24.60
CA LYS A 1133 -12.76 39.75 -25.49
C LYS A 1133 -13.63 39.08 -26.52
#